data_AF-A0AAD7GI96-F1
#
_entry.id   AF-A0AAD7GI96-F1
#
_cell.length_a   1.000
_cell.length_b   1.000
_cell.length_c   1.000
_cell.angle_alpha   90.00
_cell.angle_beta   90.00
_cell.angle_gamma   90.00
#
_symmetry.space_group_name_H-M   'P 1'
#
loop_
_entity.id
_entity.type
_entity.pdbx_description
1 polymer ?
#
loop_
_entity_poly.entity_id
_entity_poly.type
_entity_poly.pdbx_seq_one_letter_code
_entity_poly.pdbx_strand_id
1 'polypeptide(L)'
;MADRLPDEIISEILAPALQVPDHKFSDTSSKSPFASSSGASSSSTLLVCKSWLRVATPLIYYVVVIRTKAQAQALQTTLKDNANLGQFVKKLRVEGGFGRFTGDILKKTPNVRDIAISLFLAAADLTSGLVAGLPSINPTRLIVIDQTRGFHMNKAVTAVMKTLETCAKKWNNINTIIFPYDRSVYERYEFIRTLCTCPTLENVSFPLNETHSVDYLAQFAKNPSLKAIEIRTKSSHDQIAPPTSTNPRLSQLLRWTDLPKKPSTPIATRSCRPTNPSFRPMESVPQHTVDCIWNRILSFAMLSLEQYPRSTAPWKAPNQKINSERLQFLLVSKLFQRLAISFLYSCPAFNKSNFSSFSHKLAALPTLARHVRELDVRLSDQRDDLFTSIGWRVPLLDIGTLASIIPYTHNLTHLIAGGKESMSWSVFTTLAETAGGTLEEFIGFSLVISDDTTVHSPAVFGHFTALRSLAWKCGYKPPLFGAVDTKSAAALPALEFLSIKNFDMSVFSQMQLPSLRHLAIQTRGKGASMLMSTHGSKIQHLEVEHATIDAASDLSGRDLEDGFKHASLQTIILTNFVMMGLQGQKENDKHWAAFFRALVKSQHLPVLREIRIRTFEWPTIEREILKCPWVEWAEMMLERGIKMTDRAGTEWRPKLKASRR
;
A
#
# COMPACT_ATOMS: atom_id res chain seq x y z
N MET A 1 -8.88 8.26 -39.18
CA MET A 1 -9.70 9.23 -38.39
C MET A 1 -8.86 10.34 -37.78
N ALA A 2 -7.70 10.04 -37.18
CA ALA A 2 -6.81 11.07 -36.61
C ALA A 2 -6.40 12.18 -37.59
N ASP A 3 -6.16 11.84 -38.86
CA ASP A 3 -5.73 12.82 -39.89
C ASP A 3 -6.80 13.86 -40.28
N ARG A 4 -8.03 13.75 -39.75
CA ARG A 4 -9.13 14.70 -39.98
C ARG A 4 -9.36 15.65 -38.81
N LEU A 5 -8.67 15.47 -37.69
CA LEU A 5 -8.78 16.35 -36.53
C LEU A 5 -7.73 17.47 -36.60
N PRO A 6 -8.11 18.72 -36.31
CA PRO A 6 -7.14 19.80 -36.09
C PRO A 6 -6.17 19.46 -34.95
N ASP A 7 -4.95 19.99 -35.03
CA ASP A 7 -3.89 19.70 -34.06
C ASP A 7 -4.25 20.13 -32.64
N GLU A 8 -5.04 21.21 -32.50
CA GLU A 8 -5.54 21.71 -31.22
C GLU A 8 -6.44 20.68 -30.55
N ILE A 9 -7.33 20.04 -31.32
CA ILE A 9 -8.23 18.99 -30.82
C ILE A 9 -7.43 17.75 -30.46
N ILE A 10 -6.45 17.36 -31.28
CA ILE A 10 -5.53 16.26 -30.94
C ILE A 10 -4.78 16.60 -29.65
N SER A 11 -4.30 17.83 -29.49
CA SER A 11 -3.58 18.28 -28.30
C SER A 11 -4.44 18.17 -27.04
N GLU A 12 -5.68 18.64 -27.08
CA GLU A 12 -6.64 18.53 -25.96
C GLU A 12 -6.97 17.07 -25.62
N ILE A 13 -7.10 16.20 -26.62
CA ILE A 13 -7.33 14.75 -26.41
C ILE A 13 -6.10 14.10 -25.75
N LEU A 14 -4.89 14.47 -26.16
CA LEU A 14 -3.66 13.86 -25.70
C LEU A 14 -3.15 14.42 -24.38
N ALA A 15 -3.48 15.68 -24.05
CA ALA A 15 -2.95 16.37 -22.87
C ALA A 15 -3.20 15.62 -21.56
N PRO A 16 -4.40 15.09 -21.24
CA PRO A 16 -4.64 14.37 -19.99
C PRO A 16 -3.78 13.09 -19.84
N ALA A 17 -3.42 12.45 -20.96
CA ALA A 17 -2.63 11.22 -20.97
C ALA A 17 -1.11 11.48 -20.93
N LEU A 18 -0.65 12.61 -21.49
CA LEU A 18 0.77 12.90 -21.67
C LEU A 18 1.32 13.94 -20.68
N GLN A 19 0.48 14.87 -20.21
CA GLN A 19 0.92 15.90 -19.29
C GLN A 19 1.01 15.38 -17.85
N VAL A 20 2.00 15.88 -17.14
CA VAL A 20 2.15 15.64 -15.70
C VAL A 20 1.37 16.72 -14.94
N PRO A 21 0.36 16.35 -14.13
CA PRO A 21 -0.35 17.30 -13.28
C PRO A 21 0.60 18.04 -12.33
N ASP A 22 0.36 19.33 -12.10
CA ASP A 22 1.28 20.16 -11.32
C ASP A 22 1.47 19.65 -9.88
N HIS A 23 0.42 19.13 -9.26
CA HIS A 23 0.49 18.55 -7.91
C HIS A 23 1.39 17.31 -7.84
N LYS A 24 1.53 16.54 -8.93
CA LYS A 24 2.50 15.43 -9.00
C LYS A 24 3.91 15.95 -9.24
N PHE A 25 4.07 16.95 -10.11
CA PHE A 25 5.38 17.56 -10.37
C PHE A 25 5.98 18.23 -9.13
N SER A 26 5.13 18.88 -8.33
CA SER A 26 5.51 19.59 -7.11
C SER A 26 5.45 18.75 -5.83
N ASP A 27 5.17 17.45 -5.95
CA ASP A 27 5.13 16.53 -4.81
C ASP A 27 6.54 16.40 -4.19
N THR A 28 6.66 16.84 -2.94
CA THR A 28 7.89 16.78 -2.13
C THR A 28 7.85 15.66 -1.09
N SER A 29 6.93 14.71 -1.21
CA SER A 29 6.91 13.53 -0.35
C SER A 29 8.17 12.68 -0.52
N SER A 30 8.48 11.88 0.49
CA SER A 30 9.67 11.01 0.50
C SER A 30 9.68 9.99 -0.63
N LYS A 31 8.50 9.60 -1.13
CA LYS A 31 8.34 8.69 -2.26
C LYS A 31 7.86 9.48 -3.47
N SER A 32 8.72 9.63 -4.47
CA SER A 32 8.37 10.30 -5.72
C SER A 32 7.08 9.72 -6.33
N PRO A 33 6.11 10.55 -6.77
CA PRO A 33 4.92 10.03 -7.46
C PRO A 33 5.25 9.40 -8.82
N PHE A 34 6.47 9.63 -9.31
CA PHE A 34 7.03 9.04 -10.54
C PHE A 34 7.82 7.75 -10.28
N ALA A 35 7.86 7.29 -9.02
CA ALA A 35 8.42 6.00 -8.61
C ALA A 35 7.69 4.81 -9.24
N SER A 36 6.37 4.84 -9.14
CA SER A 36 5.50 3.76 -9.58
C SER A 36 5.11 3.92 -11.05
N SER A 37 5.40 2.92 -11.87
CA SER A 37 4.88 2.79 -13.23
C SER A 37 3.42 2.34 -13.19
N SER A 38 2.50 3.25 -12.87
CA SER A 38 1.06 2.94 -12.69
C SER A 38 0.21 3.20 -13.93
N GLY A 39 0.82 3.40 -15.11
CA GLY A 39 0.09 3.73 -16.34
C GLY A 39 0.70 3.14 -17.61
N ALA A 40 -0.06 3.23 -18.70
CA ALA A 40 0.43 2.95 -20.04
C ALA A 40 1.64 3.84 -20.36
N SER A 41 2.59 3.30 -21.12
CA SER A 41 3.74 4.09 -21.56
C SER A 41 3.29 5.22 -22.46
N SER A 42 3.70 6.46 -22.17
CA SER A 42 3.46 7.61 -23.07
C SER A 42 4.02 7.40 -24.47
N SER A 43 5.01 6.51 -24.63
CA SER A 43 5.55 6.13 -25.94
C SER A 43 4.52 5.42 -26.82
N SER A 44 3.55 4.69 -26.26
CA SER A 44 2.51 4.01 -27.06
C SER A 44 1.64 5.01 -27.82
N THR A 45 1.36 6.17 -27.22
CA THR A 45 0.63 7.27 -27.86
C THR A 45 1.38 7.86 -29.06
N LEU A 46 2.73 7.86 -29.02
CA LEU A 46 3.55 8.38 -30.11
C LEU A 46 3.56 7.49 -31.35
N LEU A 47 3.22 6.21 -31.20
CA LEU A 47 3.29 5.22 -32.27
C LEU A 47 1.99 5.10 -33.07
N VAL A 48 0.97 5.92 -32.78
CA VAL A 48 -0.34 5.84 -33.45
C VAL A 48 -0.27 6.34 -34.89
N CYS A 49 0.18 7.58 -35.12
CA CYS A 49 0.35 8.16 -36.46
C CYS A 49 1.30 9.37 -36.43
N LYS A 50 1.72 9.86 -37.61
CA LYS A 50 2.62 11.02 -37.74
C LYS A 50 2.02 12.31 -37.15
N SER A 51 0.70 12.52 -37.29
CA SER A 51 0.04 13.69 -36.72
C SER A 51 0.10 13.66 -35.18
N TRP A 52 -0.22 12.52 -34.58
CA TRP A 52 -0.11 12.32 -33.13
C TRP A 52 1.32 12.50 -32.64
N LEU A 53 2.32 11.93 -33.33
CA LEU A 53 3.72 12.14 -32.99
C LEU A 53 4.09 13.64 -32.97
N ARG A 54 3.69 14.39 -34.00
CA ARG A 54 3.97 15.82 -34.11
C ARG A 54 3.33 16.63 -32.99
N VAL A 55 2.05 16.40 -32.70
CA VAL A 55 1.28 17.13 -31.66
C VAL A 55 1.69 16.70 -30.24
N ALA A 56 1.95 15.41 -30.02
CA ALA A 56 2.33 14.87 -28.73
C ALA A 56 3.75 15.26 -28.29
N THR A 57 4.66 15.48 -29.24
CA THR A 57 6.07 15.75 -28.94
C THR A 57 6.23 16.96 -28.00
N PRO A 58 5.68 18.15 -28.30
CA PRO A 58 5.73 19.29 -27.37
C PRO A 58 5.12 18.98 -25.99
N LEU A 59 4.02 18.21 -25.94
CA LEU A 59 3.34 17.85 -24.70
C LEU A 59 4.19 16.95 -23.79
N ILE A 60 4.90 15.98 -24.37
CA ILE A 60 5.79 15.09 -23.63
C ILE A 60 7.02 15.82 -23.11
N TYR A 61 7.60 16.72 -23.91
CA TYR A 61 8.76 17.50 -23.49
C TYR A 61 8.40 18.64 -22.53
N TYR A 62 7.13 19.02 -22.43
CA TYR A 62 6.69 20.11 -21.53
C TYR A 62 7.12 19.90 -20.08
N VAL A 63 6.96 18.66 -19.57
CA VAL A 63 7.44 18.24 -18.24
C VAL A 63 8.40 17.07 -18.38
N VAL A 64 9.67 17.32 -18.09
CA VAL A 64 10.72 16.29 -18.07
C VAL A 64 11.03 15.88 -16.63
N VAL A 65 10.99 14.57 -16.36
CA VAL A 65 11.36 13.99 -15.07
C VAL A 65 12.53 13.02 -15.27
N ILE A 66 13.68 13.32 -14.66
CA ILE A 66 14.91 12.53 -14.76
C ILE A 66 15.18 11.87 -13.40
N ARG A 67 15.21 10.52 -13.39
CA ARG A 67 15.37 9.72 -12.15
C ARG A 67 16.50 8.71 -12.23
N THR A 68 17.12 8.57 -13.40
CA THR A 68 18.23 7.64 -13.65
C THR A 68 19.26 8.28 -14.59
N LYS A 69 20.51 7.84 -14.48
CA LYS A 69 21.61 8.23 -15.35
C LYS A 69 21.33 7.88 -16.81
N ALA A 70 20.69 6.74 -17.07
CA ALA A 70 20.33 6.32 -18.42
C ALA A 70 19.30 7.27 -19.06
N GLN A 71 18.29 7.71 -18.31
CA GLN A 71 17.36 8.74 -18.77
C GLN A 71 18.06 10.07 -19.05
N ALA A 72 18.98 10.49 -18.17
CA ALA A 72 19.77 11.71 -18.38
C ALA A 72 20.62 11.62 -19.65
N GLN A 73 21.32 10.50 -19.86
CA GLN A 73 22.13 10.28 -21.06
C GLN A 73 21.28 10.23 -22.34
N ALA A 74 20.16 9.51 -22.31
CA ALA A 74 19.25 9.41 -23.45
C ALA A 74 18.68 10.78 -23.83
N LEU A 75 18.23 11.57 -22.84
CA LEU A 75 17.73 12.92 -23.08
C LEU A 75 18.84 13.85 -23.58
N GLN A 76 20.02 13.81 -22.97
CA GLN A 76 21.16 14.62 -23.41
C GLN A 76 21.55 14.33 -24.87
N THR A 77 21.55 13.05 -25.26
CA THR A 77 21.81 12.62 -26.64
C THR A 77 20.72 13.16 -27.56
N THR A 78 19.45 12.98 -27.17
CA THR A 78 18.30 13.46 -27.96
C THR A 78 18.33 14.98 -28.15
N LEU A 79 18.65 15.75 -27.11
CA LEU A 79 18.82 17.21 -27.20
C LEU A 79 20.10 17.63 -27.94
N LYS A 80 21.08 16.73 -28.08
CA LYS A 80 22.25 16.95 -28.93
C LYS A 80 21.92 16.79 -30.40
N ASP A 81 21.15 15.77 -30.73
CA ASP A 81 20.78 15.49 -32.10
C ASP A 81 19.65 16.42 -32.57
N ASN A 82 18.81 16.90 -31.65
CA ASN A 82 17.75 17.85 -31.92
C ASN A 82 17.58 18.89 -30.79
N ALA A 83 18.31 20.00 -30.91
CA ALA A 83 18.29 21.08 -29.92
C ALA A 83 16.91 21.78 -29.79
N ASN A 84 16.08 21.76 -30.84
CA ASN A 84 14.77 22.42 -30.83
C ASN A 84 13.82 21.80 -29.78
N LEU A 85 13.98 20.50 -29.48
CA LEU A 85 13.19 19.83 -28.46
C LEU A 85 13.39 20.44 -27.07
N GLY A 86 14.57 21.00 -26.80
CA GLY A 86 14.88 21.66 -25.54
C GLY A 86 14.05 22.93 -25.29
N GLN A 87 13.54 23.56 -26.36
CA GLN A 87 12.71 24.76 -26.26
C GLN A 87 11.31 24.46 -25.69
N PHE A 88 10.82 23.22 -25.86
CA PHE A 88 9.54 22.77 -25.33
C PHE A 88 9.58 22.47 -23.83
N VAL A 89 10.77 22.24 -23.26
CA VAL A 89 10.92 21.94 -21.83
C VAL A 89 10.65 23.18 -20.99
N LYS A 90 9.53 23.17 -20.26
CA LYS A 90 9.14 24.25 -19.34
C LYS A 90 9.30 23.85 -17.88
N LYS A 91 9.10 22.57 -17.58
CA LYS A 91 9.26 22.01 -16.23
C LYS A 91 10.29 20.89 -16.24
N LEU A 92 11.30 20.98 -15.38
CA LEU A 92 12.37 20.00 -15.27
C LEU A 92 12.50 19.52 -13.82
N ARG A 93 12.33 18.21 -13.60
CA ARG A 93 12.53 17.57 -12.30
C ARG A 93 13.72 16.62 -12.36
N VAL A 94 14.70 16.82 -11.49
CA VAL A 94 15.92 16.02 -11.41
C VAL A 94 16.00 15.34 -10.04
N GLU A 95 15.88 14.02 -10.03
CA GLU A 95 15.95 13.18 -8.82
C GLU A 95 17.28 12.40 -8.78
N GLY A 96 18.40 13.11 -8.65
CA GLY A 96 19.74 12.52 -8.52
C GLY A 96 20.87 13.35 -9.15
N GLY A 97 22.13 12.92 -8.96
CA GLY A 97 23.32 13.55 -9.55
C GLY A 97 23.89 12.76 -10.73
N PHE A 98 23.49 13.09 -11.96
CA PHE A 98 23.83 12.34 -13.18
C PHE A 98 25.04 12.90 -13.96
N GLY A 99 25.93 13.64 -13.29
CA GLY A 99 27.17 14.15 -13.84
C GLY A 99 26.96 15.12 -14.98
N ARG A 100 27.86 15.10 -15.97
CA ARG A 100 27.88 16.00 -17.13
C ARG A 100 26.54 16.05 -17.90
N PHE A 101 25.80 14.94 -17.93
CA PHE A 101 24.56 14.86 -18.71
C PHE A 101 23.52 15.89 -18.24
N THR A 102 23.36 16.06 -16.93
CA THR A 102 22.42 17.06 -16.38
C THR A 102 22.86 18.49 -16.72
N GLY A 103 24.16 18.75 -16.73
CA GLY A 103 24.69 20.07 -17.11
C GLY A 103 24.40 20.41 -18.57
N ASP A 104 24.60 19.45 -19.48
CA ASP A 104 24.29 19.63 -20.90
C ASP A 104 22.79 19.81 -21.15
N ILE A 105 21.94 19.08 -20.41
CA ILE A 105 20.48 19.23 -20.50
C ILE A 105 20.07 20.65 -20.09
N LEU A 106 20.53 21.12 -18.93
CA LEU A 106 20.20 22.47 -18.41
C LEU A 106 20.60 23.58 -19.39
N LYS A 107 21.77 23.44 -20.03
CA LYS A 107 22.24 24.38 -21.08
C LYS A 107 21.39 24.37 -22.34
N LYS A 108 20.71 23.26 -22.63
CA LYS A 108 19.89 23.08 -23.84
C LYS A 108 18.39 23.28 -23.59
N THR A 109 17.99 23.52 -22.35
CA THR A 109 16.60 23.80 -21.97
C THR A 109 16.48 25.22 -21.42
N PRO A 110 16.70 26.27 -22.24
CA PRO A 110 16.73 27.66 -21.76
C PRO A 110 15.37 28.15 -21.25
N ASN A 111 14.27 27.47 -21.61
CA ASN A 111 12.91 27.85 -21.28
C ASN A 111 12.36 27.22 -19.99
N VAL A 112 13.21 26.60 -19.17
CA VAL A 112 12.79 26.01 -17.89
C VAL A 112 12.32 27.12 -16.94
N ARG A 113 11.03 27.12 -16.65
CA ARG A 113 10.36 28.01 -15.69
C ARG A 113 10.24 27.35 -14.32
N ASP A 114 10.07 26.04 -14.28
CA ASP A 114 9.89 25.28 -13.05
C ASP A 114 11.00 24.25 -12.93
N ILE A 115 11.80 24.35 -11.87
CA ILE A 115 12.83 23.36 -11.58
C ILE A 115 12.57 22.68 -10.24
N ALA A 116 12.57 21.35 -10.26
CA ALA A 116 12.49 20.53 -9.06
C ALA A 116 13.79 19.74 -8.90
N ILE A 117 14.45 19.86 -7.75
CA ILE A 117 15.75 19.24 -7.48
C ILE A 117 15.66 18.40 -6.22
N SER A 118 15.99 17.12 -6.35
CA SER A 118 16.19 16.25 -5.20
C SER A 118 17.58 16.44 -4.60
N LEU A 119 17.60 16.73 -3.31
CA LEU A 119 18.79 16.76 -2.48
C LEU A 119 19.07 15.39 -1.85
N PHE A 120 18.32 14.36 -2.25
CA PHE A 120 18.61 12.97 -1.91
C PHE A 120 19.80 12.46 -2.73
N LEU A 121 20.97 13.04 -2.47
CA LEU A 121 22.20 12.80 -3.19
C LEU A 121 23.13 11.97 -2.33
N ALA A 122 23.58 10.85 -2.86
CA ALA A 122 24.60 10.04 -2.25
C ALA A 122 25.99 10.71 -2.37
N ALA A 123 26.92 10.34 -1.49
CA ALA A 123 28.31 10.79 -1.59
C ALA A 123 28.98 10.38 -2.92
N ALA A 124 28.49 9.33 -3.59
CA ALA A 124 29.00 8.85 -4.87
C ALA A 124 28.31 9.49 -6.09
N ASP A 125 27.26 10.30 -5.89
CA ASP A 125 26.54 10.93 -7.00
C ASP A 125 27.39 12.04 -7.63
N LEU A 126 27.33 12.14 -8.96
CA LEU A 126 28.13 13.10 -9.71
C LEU A 126 27.34 14.40 -9.87
N THR A 127 27.52 15.35 -8.96
CA THR A 127 26.77 16.63 -9.00
C THR A 127 27.43 17.72 -9.84
N SER A 128 28.63 17.49 -10.37
CA SER A 128 29.39 18.50 -11.12
C SER A 128 28.63 19.11 -12.29
N GLY A 129 27.86 18.32 -13.04
CA GLY A 129 27.04 18.86 -14.13
C GLY A 129 25.83 19.65 -13.66
N LEU A 130 25.19 19.27 -12.54
CA LEU A 130 24.15 20.10 -11.92
C LEU A 130 24.74 21.45 -11.50
N VAL A 131 25.87 21.43 -10.78
CA VAL A 131 26.57 22.63 -10.32
C VAL A 131 26.93 23.56 -11.49
N ALA A 132 27.44 23.01 -12.59
CA ALA A 132 27.82 23.79 -13.77
C ALA A 132 26.62 24.24 -14.63
N GLY A 133 25.50 23.51 -14.59
CA GLY A 133 24.33 23.77 -15.43
C GLY A 133 23.31 24.73 -14.81
N LEU A 134 23.14 24.74 -13.50
CA LEU A 134 22.14 25.59 -12.83
C LEU A 134 22.25 27.09 -13.17
N PRO A 135 23.47 27.68 -13.33
CA PRO A 135 23.59 29.07 -13.75
C PRO A 135 23.05 29.39 -15.16
N SER A 136 22.80 28.38 -16.02
CA SER A 136 22.34 28.59 -17.40
C SER A 136 20.82 28.71 -17.55
N ILE A 137 20.07 28.60 -16.45
CA ILE A 137 18.61 28.75 -16.43
C ILE A 137 18.20 29.89 -15.52
N ASN A 138 16.94 30.33 -15.63
CA ASN A 138 16.39 31.42 -14.83
C ASN A 138 14.90 31.12 -14.49
N PRO A 139 14.66 30.14 -13.59
CA PRO A 139 13.33 29.63 -13.29
C PRO A 139 12.48 30.66 -12.52
N THR A 140 11.16 30.55 -12.68
CA THR A 140 10.17 31.26 -11.86
C THR A 140 9.82 30.51 -10.58
N ARG A 141 9.95 29.18 -10.59
CA ARG A 141 9.63 28.32 -9.43
C ARG A 141 10.73 27.31 -9.15
N LEU A 142 11.19 27.26 -7.91
CA LEU A 142 12.14 26.25 -7.39
C LEU A 142 11.43 25.33 -6.40
N ILE A 143 11.58 24.02 -6.60
CA ILE A 143 11.02 22.98 -5.74
C ILE A 143 12.17 22.16 -5.20
N VAL A 144 12.38 22.20 -3.89
CA VAL A 144 13.43 21.43 -3.23
C VAL A 144 12.80 20.16 -2.67
N ILE A 145 13.30 19.00 -3.10
CA ILE A 145 12.85 17.69 -2.66
C ILE A 145 13.91 17.10 -1.74
N ASP A 146 13.49 16.54 -0.61
CA ASP A 146 14.39 15.98 0.40
C ASP A 146 13.71 14.80 1.11
N GLN A 147 14.49 13.84 1.62
CA GLN A 147 13.96 12.67 2.32
C GLN A 147 14.09 12.81 3.83
N THR A 148 13.09 12.30 4.54
CA THR A 148 12.79 12.63 5.93
C THR A 148 13.63 11.87 6.98
N ARG A 149 14.61 11.05 6.59
CA ARG A 149 15.27 10.12 7.53
C ARG A 149 16.75 9.88 7.22
N GLY A 150 17.61 10.30 8.15
CA GLY A 150 18.96 9.76 8.34
C GLY A 150 20.00 10.18 7.30
N PHE A 151 19.74 11.23 6.50
CA PHE A 151 20.73 11.76 5.58
C PHE A 151 21.50 12.92 6.20
N HIS A 152 22.81 12.73 6.33
CA HIS A 152 23.75 13.78 6.68
C HIS A 152 24.10 14.60 5.44
N MET A 153 24.29 15.91 5.62
CA MET A 153 24.94 16.76 4.63
C MET A 153 26.26 16.12 4.18
N ASN A 154 26.37 15.86 2.89
CA ASN A 154 27.60 15.39 2.27
C ASN A 154 28.10 16.41 1.24
N LYS A 155 29.35 16.24 0.77
CA LYS A 155 29.99 17.16 -0.18
C LYS A 155 29.12 17.44 -1.42
N ALA A 156 28.40 16.43 -1.92
CA ALA A 156 27.54 16.57 -3.10
C ALA A 156 26.32 17.46 -2.81
N VAL A 157 25.63 17.24 -1.69
CA VAL A 157 24.51 18.08 -1.24
C VAL A 157 24.98 19.52 -0.97
N THR A 158 26.07 19.69 -0.24
CA THR A 158 26.65 21.01 0.06
C THR A 158 27.01 21.78 -1.20
N ALA A 159 27.62 21.12 -2.20
CA ALA A 159 27.97 21.75 -3.47
C ALA A 159 26.73 22.23 -4.24
N VAL A 160 25.69 21.41 -4.32
CA VAL A 160 24.43 21.79 -4.98
C VAL A 160 23.75 22.93 -4.23
N MET A 161 23.67 22.87 -2.89
CA MET A 161 23.08 23.93 -2.07
C MET A 161 23.80 25.28 -2.22
N LYS A 162 25.14 25.28 -2.18
CA LYS A 162 25.94 26.49 -2.40
C LYS A 162 25.75 27.07 -3.81
N THR A 163 25.58 26.19 -4.80
CA THR A 163 25.27 26.61 -6.17
C THR A 163 23.88 27.22 -6.26
N LEU A 164 22.87 26.61 -5.63
CA LEU A 164 21.52 27.16 -5.56
C LEU A 164 21.49 28.52 -4.86
N GLU A 165 22.25 28.69 -3.78
CA GLU A 165 22.44 29.98 -3.12
C GLU A 165 23.00 31.02 -4.09
N THR A 166 24.06 30.68 -4.82
CA THR A 166 24.68 31.57 -5.81
C THR A 166 23.72 31.90 -6.95
N CYS A 167 22.96 30.91 -7.43
CA CYS A 167 22.01 31.09 -8.53
C CYS A 167 20.80 31.91 -8.10
N ALA A 168 20.26 31.71 -6.89
CA ALA A 168 19.12 32.45 -6.37
C ALA A 168 19.39 33.97 -6.29
N LYS A 169 20.66 34.37 -6.09
CA LYS A 169 21.09 35.78 -6.15
C LYS A 169 21.03 36.37 -7.57
N LYS A 170 21.13 35.52 -8.60
CA LYS A 170 21.18 35.91 -10.03
C LYS A 170 19.85 35.69 -10.75
N TRP A 171 19.03 34.77 -10.28
CA TRP A 171 17.72 34.48 -10.85
C TRP A 171 16.77 35.64 -10.57
N ASN A 172 16.52 36.46 -11.58
CA ASN A 172 15.63 37.62 -11.46
C ASN A 172 14.15 37.24 -11.69
N ASN A 173 13.85 36.01 -12.07
CA ASN A 173 12.48 35.54 -12.30
C ASN A 173 11.91 34.72 -11.13
N ILE A 174 12.73 34.30 -10.17
CA ILE A 174 12.32 33.38 -9.10
C ILE A 174 11.30 34.05 -8.17
N ASN A 175 10.05 33.59 -8.22
CA ASN A 175 8.97 34.15 -7.41
C ASN A 175 8.32 33.14 -6.46
N THR A 176 8.58 31.85 -6.64
CA THR A 176 7.98 30.78 -5.83
C THR A 176 9.00 29.75 -5.40
N ILE A 177 9.01 29.41 -4.11
CA ILE A 177 9.87 28.36 -3.55
C ILE A 177 9.05 27.38 -2.74
N ILE A 178 9.20 26.09 -3.03
CA ILE A 178 8.54 25.00 -2.31
C ILE A 178 9.59 24.17 -1.58
N PHE A 179 9.47 24.11 -0.26
CA PHE A 179 10.35 23.34 0.62
C PHE A 179 9.82 21.92 0.88
N PRO A 180 10.73 20.98 1.22
CA PRO A 180 10.37 19.59 1.51
C PRO A 180 9.83 19.39 2.93
N TYR A 181 9.34 18.18 3.19
CA TYR A 181 8.67 17.71 4.40
C TYR A 181 9.54 17.51 5.64
N ASP A 182 10.74 18.08 5.80
CA ASP A 182 11.58 17.67 6.94
C ASP A 182 12.48 18.70 7.62
N ARG A 183 12.96 18.32 8.81
CA ARG A 183 13.86 18.95 9.79
C ARG A 183 15.19 19.47 9.23
N SER A 184 15.51 19.25 7.95
CA SER A 184 16.79 19.69 7.35
C SER A 184 16.88 21.21 7.10
N VAL A 185 15.83 21.97 7.40
CA VAL A 185 15.82 23.44 7.30
C VAL A 185 16.93 24.07 8.15
N TYR A 186 17.26 23.48 9.31
CA TYR A 186 18.30 24.01 10.20
C TYR A 186 19.69 24.06 9.57
N GLU A 187 20.05 23.02 8.83
CA GLU A 187 21.35 22.92 8.16
C GLU A 187 21.43 23.80 6.89
N ARG A 188 20.35 24.51 6.55
CA ARG A 188 20.19 25.31 5.33
C ARG A 188 20.00 26.79 5.58
N TYR A 189 20.40 27.26 6.77
CA TYR A 189 20.23 28.65 7.20
C TYR A 189 20.75 29.67 6.17
N GLU A 190 21.92 29.42 5.57
CA GLU A 190 22.52 30.33 4.59
C GLU A 190 21.72 30.46 3.29
N PHE A 191 21.15 29.36 2.83
CA PHE A 191 20.28 29.36 1.66
C PHE A 191 19.02 30.16 1.96
N ILE A 192 18.39 29.93 3.12
CA ILE A 192 17.19 30.68 3.55
C ILE A 192 17.48 32.17 3.66
N ARG A 193 18.61 32.55 4.28
CA ARG A 193 19.06 33.94 4.40
C ARG A 193 19.18 34.60 3.03
N THR A 194 19.77 33.90 2.06
CA THR A 194 19.87 34.38 0.68
C THR A 194 18.49 34.58 0.06
N LEU A 195 17.57 33.64 0.23
CA LEU A 195 16.21 33.76 -0.31
C LEU A 195 15.42 34.92 0.31
N CYS A 196 15.64 35.23 1.59
CA CYS A 196 15.03 36.38 2.26
C CYS A 196 15.47 37.72 1.63
N THR A 197 16.60 37.76 0.92
CA THR A 197 17.10 38.95 0.21
C THR A 197 16.69 38.99 -1.27
N CYS A 198 16.02 37.96 -1.77
CA CYS A 198 15.65 37.88 -3.17
C CYS A 198 14.49 38.86 -3.48
N PRO A 199 14.69 39.88 -4.34
CA PRO A 199 13.72 40.94 -4.54
C PRO A 199 12.49 40.52 -5.34
N THR A 200 12.52 39.35 -5.98
CA THR A 200 11.43 38.83 -6.83
C THR A 200 10.65 37.71 -6.17
N LEU A 201 11.07 37.26 -4.98
CA LEU A 201 10.43 36.17 -4.24
C LEU A 201 9.09 36.62 -3.65
N GLU A 202 8.00 36.04 -4.13
CA GLU A 202 6.63 36.39 -3.72
C GLU A 202 5.98 35.32 -2.84
N ASN A 203 6.27 34.04 -3.08
CA ASN A 203 5.59 32.92 -2.43
C ASN A 203 6.60 31.90 -1.90
N VAL A 204 6.43 31.49 -0.65
CA VAL A 204 7.18 30.39 -0.05
C VAL A 204 6.20 29.38 0.53
N SER A 205 6.40 28.09 0.25
CA SER A 205 5.53 27.01 0.73
C SER A 205 6.31 25.99 1.57
N PHE A 206 5.82 25.72 2.77
CA PHE A 206 6.37 24.75 3.73
C PHE A 206 5.30 23.70 4.07
N PRO A 207 5.63 22.41 4.12
CA PRO A 207 4.78 21.43 4.79
C PRO A 207 4.91 21.54 6.31
N LEU A 208 3.81 21.64 7.06
CA LEU A 208 3.84 21.72 8.52
C LEU A 208 4.33 20.40 9.14
N ASN A 209 5.40 20.50 9.92
CA ASN A 209 5.85 19.49 10.86
C ASN A 209 5.98 20.13 12.25
N GLU A 210 5.96 19.31 13.30
CA GLU A 210 5.90 19.68 14.72
C GLU A 210 7.03 20.61 15.22
N THR A 211 8.05 20.92 14.41
CA THR A 211 9.26 21.63 14.86
C THR A 211 9.75 22.73 13.91
N HIS A 212 8.89 23.36 13.11
CA HIS A 212 9.37 24.52 12.32
C HIS A 212 9.78 25.65 13.27
N SER A 213 11.05 26.07 13.19
CA SER A 213 11.46 27.25 13.94
C SER A 213 10.73 28.47 13.39
N VAL A 214 9.93 29.09 14.25
CA VAL A 214 9.28 30.39 14.06
C VAL A 214 10.28 31.44 13.53
N ASP A 215 11.56 31.28 13.85
CA ASP A 215 12.65 32.16 13.43
C ASP A 215 12.76 32.26 11.90
N TYR A 216 12.62 31.16 11.15
CA TYR A 216 12.72 31.18 9.69
C TYR A 216 11.58 31.95 9.06
N LEU A 217 10.36 31.70 9.56
CA LEU A 217 9.17 32.39 9.09
C LEU A 217 9.30 33.90 9.36
N ALA A 218 9.83 34.28 10.52
CA ALA A 218 10.11 35.66 10.87
C ALA A 218 11.18 36.30 9.96
N GLN A 219 12.20 35.56 9.53
CA GLN A 219 13.19 36.07 8.56
C GLN A 219 12.57 36.28 7.17
N PHE A 220 11.75 35.35 6.69
CA PHE A 220 11.02 35.52 5.42
C PHE A 220 10.09 36.73 5.45
N ALA A 221 9.44 36.99 6.59
CA ALA A 221 8.60 38.18 6.76
C ALA A 221 9.36 39.51 6.59
N LYS A 222 10.70 39.52 6.68
CA LYS A 222 11.50 40.73 6.42
C LYS A 222 11.65 41.04 4.92
N ASN A 223 11.41 40.07 4.05
CA ASN A 223 11.50 40.29 2.60
C ASN A 223 10.33 41.20 2.15
N PRO A 224 10.61 42.40 1.62
CA PRO A 224 9.57 43.35 1.22
C PRO A 224 8.65 42.82 0.12
N SER A 225 9.16 41.96 -0.77
CA SER A 225 8.44 41.45 -1.94
C SER A 225 7.57 40.23 -1.65
N LEU A 226 7.74 39.62 -0.49
CA LEU A 226 7.01 38.41 -0.13
C LEU A 226 5.53 38.72 0.12
N LYS A 227 4.65 37.97 -0.55
CA LYS A 227 3.19 38.09 -0.53
C LYS A 227 2.50 36.97 0.25
N ALA A 228 3.11 35.78 0.30
CA ALA A 228 2.54 34.63 0.99
C ALA A 228 3.60 33.66 1.52
N ILE A 229 3.33 33.13 2.72
CA ILE A 229 3.99 31.98 3.31
C ILE A 229 2.93 30.90 3.50
N GLU A 230 2.88 29.95 2.59
CA GLU A 230 1.92 28.84 2.62
C GLU A 230 2.43 27.73 3.55
N ILE A 231 1.61 27.33 4.50
CA ILE A 231 1.86 26.23 5.44
C ILE A 231 0.90 25.10 5.12
N ARG A 232 1.43 23.98 4.62
CA ARG A 232 0.67 22.84 4.12
C ARG A 232 0.48 21.78 5.21
N THR A 233 -0.74 21.51 5.67
CA THR A 233 -1.03 20.63 6.83
C THR A 233 -1.72 19.31 6.42
N LYS A 234 -1.50 18.22 7.16
CA LYS A 234 -2.11 16.89 6.86
C LYS A 234 -3.51 16.72 7.44
N SER A 235 -3.90 17.54 8.41
CA SER A 235 -5.14 17.41 9.15
C SER A 235 -5.64 18.76 9.63
N SER A 236 -6.97 18.89 9.72
CA SER A 236 -7.71 20.03 10.26
C SER A 236 -7.66 20.13 11.79
N HIS A 237 -6.86 19.31 12.47
CA HIS A 237 -6.83 19.22 13.93
C HIS A 237 -5.63 19.95 14.52
N ASP A 238 -5.97 20.88 15.41
CA ASP A 238 -5.17 21.68 16.34
C ASP A 238 -4.07 22.50 15.70
N GLN A 239 -4.51 23.68 15.24
CA GLN A 239 -3.70 24.84 14.93
C GLN A 239 -2.75 25.10 16.11
N ILE A 240 -1.54 24.55 16.04
CA ILE A 240 -0.39 25.16 16.69
C ILE A 240 -0.23 26.50 15.97
N ALA A 241 -0.99 27.50 16.41
CA ALA A 241 -0.78 28.86 15.99
C ALA A 241 0.66 29.16 16.40
N PRO A 242 1.59 29.40 15.45
CA PRO A 242 2.90 29.92 15.85
C PRO A 242 2.63 31.16 16.70
N PRO A 243 3.43 31.46 17.73
CA PRO A 243 3.27 32.67 18.52
C PRO A 243 3.44 33.89 17.60
N THR A 244 2.36 34.31 16.95
CA THR A 244 2.31 35.42 15.99
C THR A 244 2.34 36.78 16.68
N SER A 245 2.28 36.81 18.01
CA SER A 245 2.24 38.04 18.81
C SER A 245 3.47 38.93 18.62
N THR A 246 4.60 38.41 18.13
CA THR A 246 5.85 39.17 17.99
C THR A 246 6.09 39.76 16.59
N ASN A 247 5.35 39.35 15.54
CA ASN A 247 5.56 39.87 14.18
C ASN A 247 4.23 40.03 13.42
N PRO A 248 3.66 41.26 13.35
CA PRO A 248 2.36 41.50 12.70
C PRO A 248 2.40 41.32 11.18
N ARG A 249 3.57 41.48 10.55
CA ARG A 249 3.72 41.21 9.12
C ARG A 249 3.67 39.72 8.83
N LEU A 250 4.24 38.90 9.69
CA LEU A 250 4.23 37.45 9.52
C LEU A 250 2.80 36.90 9.52
N SER A 251 1.94 37.35 10.43
CA SER A 251 0.53 36.91 10.46
C SER A 251 -0.25 37.25 9.19
N GLN A 252 0.06 38.38 8.54
CA GLN A 252 -0.53 38.76 7.25
C GLN A 252 -0.06 37.88 6.08
N LEU A 253 1.17 37.36 6.16
CA LEU A 253 1.76 36.53 5.11
C LEU A 253 1.34 35.06 5.20
N LEU A 254 1.09 34.57 6.41
CA LEU A 254 0.78 33.16 6.64
C LEU A 254 -0.55 32.75 6.01
N ARG A 255 -0.50 31.69 5.19
CA ARG A 255 -1.68 31.04 4.60
C ARG A 255 -1.63 29.57 4.95
N TRP A 256 -2.72 29.05 5.48
CA TRP A 256 -2.84 27.63 5.78
C TRP A 256 -3.52 26.94 4.61
N THR A 257 -2.95 25.85 4.13
CA THR A 257 -3.53 25.09 3.03
C THR A 257 -3.52 23.63 3.39
N ASP A 258 -4.64 22.96 3.19
CA ASP A 258 -4.68 21.51 3.32
C ASP A 258 -3.73 20.94 2.29
N LEU A 259 -2.90 20.00 2.72
CA LEU A 259 -2.17 19.20 1.75
C LEU A 259 -3.15 18.60 0.77
N PRO A 260 -2.85 18.62 -0.54
CA PRO A 260 -3.71 18.02 -1.53
C PRO A 260 -4.06 16.62 -1.06
N LYS A 261 -5.30 16.45 -0.61
CA LYS A 261 -5.79 15.11 -0.29
C LYS A 261 -5.57 14.34 -1.56
N LYS A 262 -4.80 13.25 -1.49
CA LYS A 262 -4.59 12.36 -2.64
C LYS A 262 -5.97 12.21 -3.29
N PRO A 263 -6.19 12.73 -4.51
CA PRO A 263 -7.53 13.02 -4.98
C PRO A 263 -8.33 11.74 -4.84
N SER A 264 -9.27 11.73 -3.90
CA SER A 264 -10.26 10.67 -3.83
C SER A 264 -10.94 10.76 -5.17
N THR A 265 -10.81 9.73 -6.00
CA THR A 265 -11.35 9.68 -7.36
C THR A 265 -12.73 10.33 -7.32
N PRO A 266 -12.92 11.54 -7.88
CA PRO A 266 -14.09 12.35 -7.57
C PRO A 266 -15.31 11.59 -8.06
N ILE A 267 -16.11 11.09 -7.11
CA ILE A 267 -17.45 10.61 -7.41
C ILE A 267 -18.23 11.88 -7.72
N ALA A 268 -18.50 12.13 -9.00
CA ALA A 268 -19.27 13.28 -9.43
C ALA A 268 -20.69 13.21 -8.84
N THR A 269 -20.91 13.82 -7.69
CA THR A 269 -22.22 13.95 -7.06
C THR A 269 -23.00 15.05 -7.77
N ARG A 270 -23.64 14.71 -8.89
CA ARG A 270 -24.69 15.55 -9.46
C ARG A 270 -25.86 15.57 -8.46
N SER A 271 -26.11 16.72 -7.85
CA SER A 271 -27.27 16.93 -6.97
C SER A 271 -28.55 16.91 -7.82
N CYS A 272 -29.30 15.82 -7.79
CA CYS A 272 -30.66 15.77 -8.33
C CYS A 272 -31.63 16.30 -7.27
N ARG A 273 -32.00 17.58 -7.34
CA ARG A 273 -33.15 18.08 -6.57
C ARG A 273 -34.44 17.61 -7.26
N PRO A 274 -35.39 16.96 -6.56
CA PRO A 274 -36.68 16.62 -7.14
C PRO A 274 -37.43 17.90 -7.52
N THR A 275 -38.02 17.92 -8.71
CA THR A 275 -38.76 19.07 -9.27
C THR A 275 -40.17 19.22 -8.71
N ASN A 276 -40.69 18.21 -7.99
CA ASN A 276 -42.03 18.23 -7.40
C ASN A 276 -41.95 17.89 -5.89
N PRO A 277 -42.33 18.82 -4.97
CA PRO A 277 -42.28 18.61 -3.53
C PRO A 277 -43.34 17.62 -3.01
N SER A 278 -44.38 17.33 -3.78
CA SER A 278 -45.45 16.38 -3.44
C SER A 278 -45.19 14.97 -3.96
N PHE A 279 -44.12 14.76 -4.72
CA PHE A 279 -43.79 13.44 -5.24
C PHE A 279 -43.46 12.47 -4.09
N ARG A 280 -44.28 11.42 -3.94
CA ARG A 280 -44.03 10.30 -3.04
C ARG A 280 -43.51 9.13 -3.87
N PRO A 281 -42.20 8.82 -3.79
CA PRO A 281 -41.65 7.71 -4.55
C PRO A 281 -42.40 6.40 -4.24
N MET A 282 -42.85 5.71 -5.29
CA MET A 282 -43.45 4.37 -5.22
C MET A 282 -44.81 4.28 -4.48
N GLU A 283 -45.58 5.36 -4.38
CA GLU A 283 -46.90 5.36 -3.71
C GLU A 283 -47.90 4.35 -4.29
N SER A 284 -47.84 4.07 -5.59
CA SER A 284 -48.72 3.10 -6.27
C SER A 284 -48.18 1.66 -6.31
N VAL A 285 -46.99 1.41 -5.75
CA VAL A 285 -46.31 0.11 -5.86
C VAL A 285 -46.69 -0.78 -4.67
N PRO A 286 -46.97 -2.09 -4.86
CA PRO A 286 -47.23 -3.01 -3.76
C PRO A 286 -46.09 -3.04 -2.72
N GLN A 287 -46.44 -3.14 -1.43
CA GLN A 287 -45.48 -3.04 -0.33
C GLN A 287 -44.31 -4.05 -0.42
N HIS A 288 -44.56 -5.27 -0.86
CA HIS A 288 -43.50 -6.28 -1.01
C HIS A 288 -42.47 -5.87 -2.08
N THR A 289 -42.93 -5.27 -3.18
CA THR A 289 -42.04 -4.76 -4.24
C THR A 289 -41.25 -3.56 -3.74
N VAL A 290 -41.91 -2.64 -3.01
CA VAL A 290 -41.25 -1.51 -2.32
C VAL A 290 -40.16 -2.01 -1.38
N ASP A 291 -40.44 -3.04 -0.58
CA ASP A 291 -39.50 -3.65 0.35
C ASP A 291 -38.31 -4.28 -0.40
N CYS A 292 -38.55 -5.04 -1.49
CA CYS A 292 -37.48 -5.61 -2.31
C CYS A 292 -36.55 -4.55 -2.90
N ILE A 293 -37.12 -3.45 -3.43
CA ILE A 293 -36.36 -2.34 -4.01
C ILE A 293 -35.50 -1.67 -2.94
N TRP A 294 -36.11 -1.27 -1.82
CA TRP A 294 -35.38 -0.60 -0.74
C TRP A 294 -34.37 -1.51 -0.07
N ASN A 295 -34.68 -2.79 0.13
CA ASN A 295 -33.74 -3.75 0.66
C ASN A 295 -32.49 -3.89 -0.24
N ARG A 296 -32.68 -3.91 -1.57
CA ARG A 296 -31.55 -3.92 -2.51
C ARG A 296 -30.74 -2.62 -2.45
N ILE A 297 -31.40 -1.47 -2.41
CA ILE A 297 -30.72 -0.15 -2.30
C ILE A 297 -29.92 -0.08 -0.99
N LEU A 298 -30.52 -0.46 0.14
CA LEU A 298 -29.87 -0.48 1.44
C LEU A 298 -28.71 -1.48 1.47
N SER A 299 -28.85 -2.63 0.84
CA SER A 299 -27.75 -3.60 0.72
C SER A 299 -26.54 -2.96 0.01
N PHE A 300 -26.76 -2.20 -1.07
CA PHE A 300 -25.67 -1.46 -1.70
C PHE A 300 -25.13 -0.38 -0.78
N ALA A 301 -25.98 0.49 -0.23
CA ALA A 301 -25.54 1.64 0.57
C ALA A 301 -24.80 1.24 1.85
N MET A 302 -25.23 0.16 2.52
CA MET A 302 -24.67 -0.27 3.80
C MET A 302 -23.54 -1.26 3.66
N LEU A 303 -23.54 -2.13 2.62
CA LEU A 303 -22.47 -3.10 2.37
C LEU A 303 -21.37 -2.57 1.43
N SER A 304 -21.62 -1.56 0.59
CA SER A 304 -20.55 -0.95 -0.22
C SER A 304 -19.48 -0.25 0.61
N LEU A 305 -19.83 0.14 1.85
CA LEU A 305 -18.87 0.64 2.84
C LEU A 305 -17.82 -0.43 3.24
N GLU A 306 -18.04 -1.70 2.89
CA GLU A 306 -17.14 -2.84 3.19
C GLU A 306 -16.20 -3.22 2.03
N GLN A 307 -16.17 -2.48 0.90
CA GLN A 307 -15.34 -2.82 -0.28
C GLN A 307 -13.82 -2.75 -0.07
N TYR A 308 -13.32 -2.87 1.16
CA TYR A 308 -11.91 -3.14 1.39
C TYR A 308 -11.58 -4.56 0.93
N PRO A 309 -10.61 -4.76 0.03
CA PRO A 309 -10.26 -6.09 -0.48
C PRO A 309 -9.84 -7.00 0.68
N ARG A 310 -10.70 -7.98 0.96
CA ARG A 310 -10.65 -8.96 2.06
C ARG A 310 -9.48 -9.96 1.99
N SER A 311 -8.52 -9.82 1.06
CA SER A 311 -7.65 -10.97 0.74
C SER A 311 -6.16 -10.79 1.06
N THR A 312 -5.60 -9.57 1.13
CA THR A 312 -4.12 -9.45 1.13
C THR A 312 -3.49 -8.26 1.86
N ALA A 313 -4.26 -7.28 2.34
CA ALA A 313 -3.68 -6.13 3.04
C ALA A 313 -3.66 -6.37 4.56
N PRO A 314 -2.62 -5.91 5.30
CA PRO A 314 -2.66 -5.90 6.76
C PRO A 314 -3.89 -5.12 7.20
N TRP A 315 -4.82 -5.87 7.78
CA TRP A 315 -6.19 -5.48 8.02
C TRP A 315 -6.22 -4.31 8.99
N LYS A 316 -6.56 -3.11 8.50
CA LYS A 316 -6.91 -1.99 9.39
C LYS A 316 -8.18 -2.37 10.15
N ALA A 317 -8.22 -2.09 11.44
CA ALA A 317 -9.40 -2.35 12.27
C ALA A 317 -10.66 -1.73 11.62
N PRO A 318 -11.84 -2.38 11.73
CA PRO A 318 -13.07 -1.82 11.19
C PRO A 318 -13.27 -0.45 11.83
N ASN A 319 -13.50 0.57 11.00
CA ASN A 319 -13.72 1.91 11.52
C ASN A 319 -15.04 1.92 12.28
N GLN A 320 -15.06 2.29 13.57
CA GLN A 320 -16.31 2.46 14.34
C GLN A 320 -17.32 3.36 13.61
N LYS A 321 -16.80 4.25 12.74
CA LYS A 321 -17.59 5.08 11.85
C LYS A 321 -18.54 4.30 10.94
N ILE A 322 -18.24 3.04 10.59
CA ILE A 322 -19.12 2.21 9.75
C ILE A 322 -20.46 1.97 10.44
N ASN A 323 -20.45 1.60 11.72
CA ASN A 323 -21.69 1.38 12.46
C ASN A 323 -22.46 2.69 12.64
N SER A 324 -21.79 3.81 12.93
CA SER A 324 -22.47 5.09 13.09
C SER A 324 -23.11 5.59 11.79
N GLU A 325 -22.44 5.40 10.65
CA GLU A 325 -22.99 5.68 9.31
C GLU A 325 -24.18 4.77 8.98
N ARG A 326 -24.09 3.47 9.30
CA ARG A 326 -25.19 2.51 9.13
C ARG A 326 -26.41 2.86 9.98
N LEU A 327 -26.19 3.26 11.22
CA LEU A 327 -27.25 3.67 12.13
C LEU A 327 -28.05 4.86 11.56
N GLN A 328 -27.43 5.78 10.82
CA GLN A 328 -28.17 6.89 10.20
C GLN A 328 -29.27 6.42 9.26
N PHE A 329 -29.08 5.30 8.54
CA PHE A 329 -30.13 4.75 7.67
C PHE A 329 -31.33 4.27 8.47
N LEU A 330 -31.11 3.64 9.62
CA LEU A 330 -32.21 3.15 10.48
C LEU A 330 -33.03 4.32 11.05
N LEU A 331 -32.44 5.51 11.17
CA LEU A 331 -33.09 6.71 11.71
C LEU A 331 -33.91 7.49 10.67
N VAL A 332 -33.85 7.11 9.38
CA VAL A 332 -34.58 7.82 8.31
C VAL A 332 -36.10 7.61 8.43
N SER A 333 -36.55 6.36 8.63
CA SER A 333 -37.97 6.01 8.71
C SER A 333 -38.19 4.62 9.32
N LYS A 334 -39.43 4.29 9.73
CA LYS A 334 -39.80 2.94 10.21
C LYS A 334 -39.57 1.86 9.15
N LEU A 335 -39.80 2.18 7.87
CA LEU A 335 -39.52 1.27 6.75
C LEU A 335 -38.03 0.96 6.67
N PHE A 336 -37.19 1.99 6.71
CA PHE A 336 -35.74 1.82 6.69
C PHE A 336 -35.26 1.08 7.93
N GLN A 337 -35.79 1.38 9.12
CA GLN A 337 -35.46 0.63 10.34
C GLN A 337 -35.75 -0.88 10.17
N ARG A 338 -36.93 -1.23 9.66
CA ARG A 338 -37.35 -2.63 9.44
C ARG A 338 -36.43 -3.36 8.45
N LEU A 339 -36.08 -2.72 7.33
CA LEU A 339 -35.28 -3.33 6.27
C LEU A 339 -33.77 -3.28 6.54
N ALA A 340 -33.29 -2.22 7.21
CA ALA A 340 -31.87 -2.00 7.44
C ALA A 340 -31.31 -2.76 8.64
N ILE A 341 -32.16 -3.23 9.57
CA ILE A 341 -31.72 -3.92 10.78
C ILE A 341 -30.89 -5.18 10.44
N SER A 342 -31.27 -5.92 9.39
CA SER A 342 -30.49 -7.10 8.98
C SER A 342 -29.10 -6.74 8.49
N PHE A 343 -28.91 -5.59 7.85
CA PHE A 343 -27.61 -5.13 7.37
C PHE A 343 -26.75 -4.50 8.48
N LEU A 344 -27.39 -3.90 9.49
CA LEU A 344 -26.66 -3.42 10.67
C LEU A 344 -26.05 -4.59 11.45
N TYR A 345 -26.81 -5.67 11.60
CA TYR A 345 -26.39 -6.87 12.33
C TYR A 345 -25.61 -7.87 11.47
N SER A 346 -25.54 -7.71 10.14
CA SER A 346 -24.83 -8.67 9.27
C SER A 346 -23.33 -8.66 9.46
N CYS A 347 -22.72 -7.49 9.64
CA CYS A 347 -21.28 -7.34 9.86
C CYS A 347 -21.03 -6.20 10.88
N PRO A 348 -21.34 -6.44 12.16
CA PRO A 348 -21.17 -5.44 13.20
C PRO A 348 -19.68 -5.19 13.50
N ALA A 349 -19.28 -3.93 13.54
CA ALA A 349 -17.94 -3.52 13.97
C ALA A 349 -17.88 -3.30 15.49
N PHE A 350 -16.92 -3.90 16.19
CA PHE A 350 -16.82 -3.79 17.64
C PHE A 350 -15.55 -3.09 18.11
N ASN A 351 -15.65 -2.46 19.27
CA ASN A 351 -14.52 -2.31 20.19
C ASN A 351 -14.73 -3.27 21.38
N LYS A 352 -13.73 -3.36 22.26
CA LYS A 352 -13.79 -4.28 23.41
C LYS A 352 -15.04 -4.09 24.27
N SER A 353 -15.44 -2.86 24.58
CA SER A 353 -16.61 -2.59 25.44
C SER A 353 -17.93 -2.94 24.77
N ASN A 354 -18.06 -2.69 23.47
CA ASN A 354 -19.31 -2.87 22.74
C ASN A 354 -19.59 -4.35 22.41
N PHE A 355 -18.56 -5.19 22.35
CA PHE A 355 -18.72 -6.61 22.05
C PHE A 355 -19.53 -7.34 23.12
N SER A 356 -19.24 -7.11 24.41
CA SER A 356 -20.02 -7.70 25.51
C SER A 356 -21.47 -7.20 25.53
N SER A 357 -21.72 -5.91 25.28
CA SER A 357 -23.09 -5.38 25.16
C SER A 357 -23.86 -5.99 24.00
N PHE A 358 -23.19 -6.19 22.86
CA PHE A 358 -23.76 -6.88 21.71
C PHE A 358 -24.10 -8.34 22.04
N SER A 359 -23.21 -9.03 22.73
CA SER A 359 -23.41 -10.40 23.21
C SER A 359 -24.67 -10.54 24.05
N HIS A 360 -24.81 -9.71 25.08
CA HIS A 360 -26.00 -9.70 25.93
C HIS A 360 -27.26 -9.38 25.12
N LYS A 361 -27.17 -8.49 24.13
CA LYS A 361 -28.30 -8.13 23.29
C LYS A 361 -28.75 -9.28 22.38
N LEU A 362 -27.81 -10.05 21.82
CA LEU A 362 -28.12 -11.23 21.02
C LEU A 362 -28.70 -12.36 21.87
N ALA A 363 -28.17 -12.57 23.08
CA ALA A 363 -28.73 -13.54 24.01
C ALA A 363 -30.17 -13.18 24.42
N ALA A 364 -30.44 -11.90 24.65
CA ALA A 364 -31.79 -11.42 24.96
C ALA A 364 -32.75 -11.44 23.76
N LEU A 365 -32.23 -11.33 22.53
CA LEU A 365 -33.01 -11.29 21.29
C LEU A 365 -32.40 -12.20 20.21
N PRO A 366 -32.56 -13.53 20.32
CA PRO A 366 -31.95 -14.49 19.37
C PRO A 366 -32.37 -14.29 17.91
N THR A 367 -33.53 -13.66 17.67
CA THR A 367 -33.99 -13.29 16.33
C THR A 367 -33.09 -12.28 15.63
N LEU A 368 -32.26 -11.54 16.37
CA LEU A 368 -31.23 -10.66 15.78
C LEU A 368 -29.98 -11.45 15.39
N ALA A 369 -29.65 -12.52 16.11
CA ALA A 369 -28.46 -13.33 15.86
C ALA A 369 -28.53 -14.04 14.50
N ARG A 370 -29.73 -14.37 14.01
CA ARG A 370 -29.94 -14.93 12.65
C ARG A 370 -29.50 -13.98 11.53
N HIS A 371 -29.36 -12.68 11.80
CA HIS A 371 -28.90 -11.72 10.82
C HIS A 371 -27.38 -11.61 10.76
N VAL A 372 -26.67 -12.12 11.78
CA VAL A 372 -25.20 -12.08 11.85
C VAL A 372 -24.61 -13.01 10.81
N ARG A 373 -23.82 -12.42 9.90
CA ARG A 373 -23.11 -13.12 8.82
C ARG A 373 -21.59 -13.06 9.01
N GLU A 374 -21.09 -12.01 9.62
CA GLU A 374 -19.68 -11.77 9.84
C GLU A 374 -19.45 -11.30 11.27
N LEU A 375 -18.50 -11.92 11.97
CA LEU A 375 -18.02 -11.49 13.28
C LEU A 375 -16.53 -11.20 13.20
N ASP A 376 -16.18 -9.93 13.36
CA ASP A 376 -14.81 -9.48 13.43
C ASP A 376 -14.45 -9.10 14.87
N VAL A 377 -13.61 -9.92 15.48
CA VAL A 377 -13.32 -9.93 16.92
C VAL A 377 -11.93 -9.35 17.21
N ARG A 378 -11.49 -8.35 16.43
CA ARG A 378 -10.22 -7.64 16.66
C ARG A 378 -10.33 -6.65 17.83
N LEU A 379 -10.20 -7.13 19.06
CA LEU A 379 -10.43 -6.31 20.26
C LEU A 379 -9.17 -5.61 20.82
N SER A 380 -7.96 -5.93 20.33
CA SER A 380 -6.73 -5.27 20.77
C SER A 380 -6.40 -4.04 19.92
N ASP A 381 -6.13 -2.90 20.57
CA ASP A 381 -5.67 -1.69 19.91
C ASP A 381 -4.23 -1.94 19.36
N GLN A 382 -4.05 -1.88 18.03
CA GLN A 382 -2.79 -2.26 17.36
C GLN A 382 -1.56 -1.41 17.76
N ARG A 383 -1.74 -0.36 18.57
CA ARG A 383 -0.64 0.53 18.96
C ARG A 383 0.34 -0.12 19.94
N ASP A 384 -0.03 -1.20 20.62
CA ASP A 384 0.82 -1.84 21.64
C ASP A 384 1.78 -2.92 21.09
N ASP A 385 1.77 -3.19 19.78
CA ASP A 385 2.58 -4.25 19.17
C ASP A 385 4.08 -3.91 19.09
N LEU A 386 4.47 -2.65 19.21
CA LEU A 386 5.89 -2.26 19.19
C LEU A 386 6.60 -2.41 20.54
N PHE A 387 5.88 -2.64 21.64
CA PHE A 387 6.46 -2.66 23.00
C PHE A 387 6.28 -3.97 23.77
N THR A 388 5.55 -4.96 23.25
CA THR A 388 5.17 -6.17 24.01
C THR A 388 6.05 -7.41 23.77
N SER A 389 7.25 -7.27 23.19
CA SER A 389 8.21 -8.39 23.04
C SER A 389 8.79 -8.94 24.35
N ILE A 390 8.32 -8.46 25.50
CA ILE A 390 8.83 -8.82 26.84
C ILE A 390 7.67 -9.34 27.70
N GLY A 391 7.17 -10.55 27.41
CA GLY A 391 6.55 -11.43 28.42
C GLY A 391 5.18 -11.06 29.02
N TRP A 392 4.25 -10.43 28.30
CA TRP A 392 2.94 -10.05 28.88
C TRP A 392 1.80 -11.02 28.56
N ARG A 393 1.01 -11.32 29.61
CA ARG A 393 -0.26 -12.06 29.58
C ARG A 393 -1.16 -11.48 28.49
N VAL A 394 -1.47 -12.28 27.48
CA VAL A 394 -2.48 -11.93 26.48
C VAL A 394 -3.77 -11.65 27.25
N PRO A 395 -4.37 -10.44 27.16
CA PRO A 395 -5.70 -10.23 27.69
C PRO A 395 -6.59 -11.19 26.92
N LEU A 396 -6.94 -12.31 27.56
CA LEU A 396 -7.90 -13.24 27.01
C LEU A 396 -9.11 -12.39 26.66
N LEU A 397 -9.54 -12.47 25.40
CA LEU A 397 -10.95 -12.21 25.14
C LEU A 397 -11.74 -12.96 26.21
N ASP A 398 -12.80 -12.38 26.74
CA ASP A 398 -13.69 -13.17 27.55
C ASP A 398 -14.27 -14.27 26.65
N ILE A 399 -13.65 -15.47 26.70
CA ILE A 399 -14.06 -16.66 25.96
C ILE A 399 -15.55 -16.92 26.22
N GLY A 400 -16.04 -16.54 27.41
CA GLY A 400 -17.45 -16.58 27.78
C GLY A 400 -18.35 -15.75 26.86
N THR A 401 -17.89 -14.58 26.41
CA THR A 401 -18.66 -13.73 25.49
C THR A 401 -18.88 -14.43 24.15
N LEU A 402 -17.84 -14.99 23.52
CA LEU A 402 -17.99 -15.74 22.26
C LEU A 402 -18.83 -17.01 22.45
N ALA A 403 -18.60 -17.75 23.53
CA ALA A 403 -19.36 -18.94 23.88
C ALA A 403 -20.87 -18.65 23.98
N SER A 404 -21.25 -17.46 24.44
CA SER A 404 -22.64 -17.06 24.58
C SER A 404 -23.33 -16.65 23.27
N ILE A 405 -22.58 -16.25 22.24
CA ILE A 405 -23.14 -15.79 20.96
C ILE A 405 -23.26 -16.94 19.96
N ILE A 406 -22.22 -17.76 19.86
CA ILE A 406 -22.08 -18.78 18.80
C ILE A 406 -23.31 -19.68 18.65
N PRO A 407 -23.95 -20.18 19.73
CA PRO A 407 -25.15 -21.03 19.63
C PRO A 407 -26.33 -20.40 18.84
N TYR A 408 -26.35 -19.08 18.69
CA TYR A 408 -27.46 -18.35 18.04
C TYR A 408 -27.12 -17.90 16.61
N THR A 409 -25.87 -18.10 16.15
CA THR A 409 -25.37 -17.59 14.86
C THR A 409 -25.31 -18.66 13.77
N HIS A 410 -26.41 -19.37 13.53
CA HIS A 410 -26.52 -20.42 12.48
C HIS A 410 -26.23 -19.94 11.04
N ASN A 411 -26.20 -18.63 10.87
CA ASN A 411 -26.09 -17.95 9.60
C ASN A 411 -24.70 -17.32 9.40
N LEU A 412 -23.78 -17.56 10.33
CA LEU A 412 -22.42 -17.05 10.31
C LEU A 412 -21.65 -17.63 9.13
N THR A 413 -21.10 -16.72 8.32
CA THR A 413 -20.29 -17.02 7.13
C THR A 413 -18.83 -16.67 7.32
N HIS A 414 -18.52 -15.66 8.15
CA HIS A 414 -17.15 -15.20 8.38
C HIS A 414 -16.91 -15.00 9.88
N LEU A 415 -15.84 -15.58 10.41
CA LEU A 415 -15.40 -15.37 11.78
C LEU A 415 -13.90 -15.03 11.78
N ILE A 416 -13.58 -13.77 12.07
CA ILE A 416 -12.25 -13.19 11.89
C ILE A 416 -11.74 -12.61 13.22
N ALA A 417 -10.47 -12.80 13.51
CA ALA A 417 -9.77 -12.25 14.67
C ALA A 417 -8.39 -11.67 14.32
N GLY A 418 -7.79 -10.93 15.24
CA GLY A 418 -6.52 -10.22 15.09
C GLY A 418 -5.27 -11.07 15.33
N GLY A 419 -5.42 -12.35 15.64
CA GLY A 419 -4.30 -13.28 15.90
C GLY A 419 -3.91 -13.43 17.37
N LYS A 420 -4.51 -12.65 18.28
CA LYS A 420 -4.26 -12.72 19.73
C LYS A 420 -5.43 -13.33 20.48
N GLU A 421 -6.60 -13.31 19.88
CA GLU A 421 -7.83 -13.83 20.42
C GLU A 421 -7.76 -15.34 20.51
N SER A 422 -8.32 -15.88 21.58
CA SER A 422 -8.34 -17.32 21.80
C SER A 422 -9.76 -17.85 21.92
N MET A 423 -9.93 -19.10 21.57
CA MET A 423 -11.18 -19.83 21.66
C MET A 423 -10.90 -21.21 22.24
N SER A 424 -11.73 -21.65 23.19
CA SER A 424 -11.62 -23.02 23.71
C SER A 424 -12.07 -24.04 22.67
N TRP A 425 -11.57 -25.27 22.78
CA TRP A 425 -12.00 -26.36 21.90
C TRP A 425 -13.51 -26.63 21.96
N SER A 426 -14.12 -26.48 23.15
CA SER A 426 -15.58 -26.62 23.32
C SER A 426 -16.36 -25.60 22.48
N VAL A 427 -15.95 -24.33 22.53
CA VAL A 427 -16.57 -23.25 21.74
C VAL A 427 -16.35 -23.46 20.25
N PHE A 428 -15.18 -23.97 19.84
CA PHE A 428 -14.91 -24.33 18.46
C PHE A 428 -15.80 -25.48 17.97
N THR A 429 -16.05 -26.48 18.83
CA THR A 429 -16.97 -27.59 18.52
C THR A 429 -18.40 -27.08 18.35
N THR A 430 -18.88 -26.24 19.28
CA THR A 430 -20.20 -25.61 19.16
C THR A 430 -20.32 -24.75 17.91
N LEU A 431 -19.26 -24.05 17.51
CA LEU A 431 -19.21 -23.29 16.25
C LEU A 431 -19.38 -24.21 15.04
N ALA A 432 -18.65 -25.34 15.01
CA ALA A 432 -18.73 -26.32 13.94
C ALA A 432 -20.16 -26.86 13.80
N GLU A 433 -20.78 -27.26 14.90
CA GLU A 433 -22.15 -27.79 14.92
C GLU A 433 -23.19 -26.73 14.54
N THR A 434 -23.01 -25.49 15.01
CA THR A 434 -24.00 -24.42 14.85
C THR A 434 -23.95 -23.78 13.47
N ALA A 435 -22.74 -23.50 12.97
CA ALA A 435 -22.50 -22.71 11.77
C ALA A 435 -21.61 -23.41 10.74
N GLY A 436 -21.15 -24.64 10.96
CA GLY A 436 -20.22 -25.31 10.02
C GLY A 436 -20.79 -25.49 8.60
N GLY A 437 -22.12 -25.58 8.47
CA GLY A 437 -22.81 -25.61 7.18
C GLY A 437 -22.86 -24.27 6.42
N THR A 438 -22.58 -23.15 7.09
CA THR A 438 -22.62 -21.80 6.49
C THR A 438 -21.30 -21.05 6.59
N LEU A 439 -20.40 -21.45 7.50
CA LEU A 439 -19.14 -20.77 7.75
C LEU A 439 -18.18 -21.00 6.59
N GLU A 440 -17.88 -19.93 5.86
CA GLU A 440 -16.97 -19.92 4.71
C GLU A 440 -15.54 -19.54 5.12
N GLU A 441 -15.37 -18.67 6.12
CA GLU A 441 -14.04 -18.23 6.59
C GLU A 441 -13.89 -18.26 8.11
N PHE A 442 -12.81 -18.88 8.59
CA PHE A 442 -12.38 -18.88 9.98
C PHE A 442 -10.91 -18.45 10.06
N ILE A 443 -10.63 -17.21 10.51
CA ILE A 443 -9.30 -16.59 10.39
C ILE A 443 -8.87 -15.95 11.72
N GLY A 444 -7.62 -16.15 12.11
CA GLY A 444 -6.94 -15.33 13.12
C GLY A 444 -7.21 -15.70 14.58
N PHE A 445 -7.82 -16.85 14.86
CA PHE A 445 -8.02 -17.33 16.24
C PHE A 445 -6.85 -18.19 16.72
N SER A 446 -6.62 -18.18 18.03
CA SER A 446 -5.78 -19.14 18.73
C SER A 446 -6.61 -20.19 19.45
N LEU A 447 -6.54 -21.46 19.06
CA LEU A 447 -7.24 -22.51 19.81
C LEU A 447 -6.48 -22.79 21.12
N VAL A 448 -7.18 -22.65 22.24
CA VAL A 448 -6.67 -22.92 23.60
C VAL A 448 -7.32 -24.19 24.12
N ILE A 449 -6.48 -25.08 24.63
CA ILE A 449 -6.89 -26.36 25.18
C ILE A 449 -6.55 -26.32 26.65
N SER A 450 -7.55 -26.59 27.48
CA SER A 450 -7.42 -26.53 28.94
C SER A 450 -6.59 -27.66 29.52
N ASP A 451 -6.50 -28.80 28.82
CA ASP A 451 -5.80 -30.00 29.26
C ASP A 451 -4.99 -30.63 28.12
N ASP A 452 -3.68 -30.67 28.28
CA ASP A 452 -2.71 -31.18 27.30
C ASP A 452 -2.86 -32.68 27.00
N THR A 453 -3.56 -33.41 27.86
CA THR A 453 -3.73 -34.86 27.73
C THR A 453 -4.99 -35.25 26.95
N THR A 454 -5.90 -34.30 26.73
CA THR A 454 -7.15 -34.58 26.03
C THR A 454 -6.89 -34.76 24.54
N VAL A 455 -7.10 -35.98 24.05
CA VAL A 455 -7.10 -36.28 22.62
C VAL A 455 -8.44 -35.84 22.02
N HIS A 456 -8.38 -34.91 21.08
CA HIS A 456 -9.56 -34.40 20.39
C HIS A 456 -9.86 -35.21 19.13
N SER A 457 -11.15 -35.39 18.83
CA SER A 457 -11.59 -36.10 17.62
C SER A 457 -11.50 -35.18 16.38
N PRO A 458 -10.83 -35.61 15.29
CA PRO A 458 -10.87 -34.91 14.01
C PRO A 458 -12.28 -34.83 13.38
N ALA A 459 -13.25 -35.59 13.87
CA ALA A 459 -14.60 -35.63 13.31
C ALA A 459 -15.32 -34.26 13.34
N VAL A 460 -14.91 -33.35 14.25
CA VAL A 460 -15.45 -31.98 14.32
C VAL A 460 -15.31 -31.24 12.99
N PHE A 461 -14.24 -31.53 12.23
CA PHE A 461 -13.99 -30.91 10.94
C PHE A 461 -15.02 -31.32 9.88
N GLY A 462 -15.71 -32.45 10.08
CA GLY A 462 -16.77 -32.94 9.20
C GLY A 462 -18.01 -32.04 9.17
N HIS A 463 -18.22 -31.20 10.20
CA HIS A 463 -19.34 -30.26 10.22
C HIS A 463 -19.10 -29.03 9.31
N PHE A 464 -17.84 -28.70 9.02
CA PHE A 464 -17.47 -27.55 8.20
C PHE A 464 -17.56 -27.86 6.70
N THR A 465 -18.80 -27.98 6.21
CA THR A 465 -19.07 -28.33 4.80
C THR A 465 -18.93 -27.13 3.86
N ALA A 466 -19.09 -25.90 4.36
CA ALA A 466 -18.97 -24.66 3.59
C ALA A 466 -17.61 -23.95 3.72
N LEU A 467 -16.73 -24.42 4.61
CA LEU A 467 -15.50 -23.71 4.96
C LEU A 467 -14.49 -23.71 3.81
N ARG A 468 -14.18 -22.51 3.29
CA ARG A 468 -13.24 -22.26 2.20
C ARG A 468 -11.89 -21.75 2.69
N SER A 469 -11.86 -20.97 3.75
CA SER A 469 -10.64 -20.37 4.30
C SER A 469 -10.48 -20.73 5.77
N LEU A 470 -9.42 -21.47 6.09
CA LEU A 470 -9.05 -21.83 7.45
C LEU A 470 -7.68 -21.26 7.78
N ALA A 471 -7.65 -20.23 8.62
CA ALA A 471 -6.42 -19.65 9.14
C ALA A 471 -6.46 -19.60 10.68
N TRP A 472 -5.66 -20.40 11.37
CA TRP A 472 -5.56 -20.29 12.81
C TRP A 472 -4.14 -20.41 13.31
N LYS A 473 -3.95 -19.98 14.55
CA LYS A 473 -2.72 -20.16 15.30
C LYS A 473 -3.00 -21.18 16.39
N CYS A 474 -2.04 -22.04 16.68
CA CYS A 474 -2.09 -22.80 17.92
C CYS A 474 -1.33 -22.04 19.00
N GLY A 475 -1.84 -22.11 20.23
CA GLY A 475 -1.12 -21.62 21.40
C GLY A 475 0.20 -22.38 21.60
N TYR A 476 0.82 -22.22 22.77
CA TYR A 476 2.07 -22.92 23.09
C TYR A 476 1.97 -24.45 23.04
N LYS A 477 0.73 -24.99 23.08
CA LYS A 477 0.46 -26.42 23.13
C LYS A 477 -0.57 -26.76 22.05
N PRO A 478 -0.15 -27.43 20.96
CA PRO A 478 -1.07 -27.81 19.89
C PRO A 478 -2.03 -28.90 20.37
N PRO A 479 -3.27 -28.94 19.85
CA PRO A 479 -4.17 -30.07 20.06
C PRO A 479 -3.52 -31.38 19.67
N LEU A 480 -3.66 -32.38 20.54
CA LEU A 480 -3.44 -33.76 20.19
C LEU A 480 -4.71 -34.28 19.52
N PHE A 481 -4.59 -34.69 18.26
CA PHE A 481 -5.67 -35.31 17.53
C PHE A 481 -5.54 -36.82 17.58
N GLY A 482 -6.67 -37.50 17.75
CA GLY A 482 -6.76 -38.95 17.58
C GLY A 482 -6.50 -39.35 16.12
N ALA A 483 -6.44 -40.66 15.87
CA ALA A 483 -6.36 -41.18 14.50
C ALA A 483 -7.56 -40.68 13.66
N VAL A 484 -7.30 -40.30 12.41
CA VAL A 484 -8.33 -39.88 11.46
C VAL A 484 -9.12 -41.12 11.04
N ASP A 485 -10.42 -41.15 11.36
CA ASP A 485 -11.33 -42.20 10.91
C ASP A 485 -11.83 -41.93 9.46
N THR A 486 -12.54 -42.90 8.88
CA THR A 486 -13.05 -42.79 7.50
C THR A 486 -13.99 -41.61 7.30
N LYS A 487 -14.76 -41.21 8.33
CA LYS A 487 -15.64 -40.04 8.26
C LYS A 487 -14.85 -38.74 8.26
N SER A 488 -13.79 -38.66 9.06
CA SER A 488 -12.90 -37.51 9.17
C SER A 488 -12.04 -37.33 7.91
N ALA A 489 -11.78 -38.40 7.16
CA ALA A 489 -11.04 -38.33 5.90
C ALA A 489 -11.74 -37.44 4.84
N ALA A 490 -13.09 -37.38 4.87
CA ALA A 490 -13.91 -36.57 3.96
C ALA A 490 -14.24 -35.16 4.50
N ALA A 491 -13.62 -34.75 5.61
CA ALA A 491 -13.84 -33.43 6.20
C ALA A 491 -13.35 -32.30 5.28
N LEU A 492 -13.91 -31.10 5.47
CA LEU A 492 -13.49 -29.87 4.79
C LEU A 492 -13.51 -29.96 3.24
N PRO A 493 -14.61 -30.43 2.61
CA PRO A 493 -14.65 -30.66 1.17
C PRO A 493 -14.50 -29.37 0.35
N ALA A 494 -14.94 -28.23 0.89
CA ALA A 494 -14.90 -26.93 0.24
C ALA A 494 -13.62 -26.14 0.55
N LEU A 495 -12.66 -26.67 1.31
CA LEU A 495 -11.50 -25.90 1.78
C LEU A 495 -10.53 -25.57 0.65
N GLU A 496 -10.31 -24.27 0.42
CA GLU A 496 -9.51 -23.72 -0.66
C GLU A 496 -8.20 -23.10 -0.16
N PHE A 497 -8.24 -22.50 1.03
CA PHE A 497 -7.12 -21.85 1.71
C PHE A 497 -6.89 -22.44 3.10
N LEU A 498 -5.67 -22.91 3.35
CA LEU A 498 -5.24 -23.43 4.65
C LEU A 498 -4.00 -22.69 5.14
N SER A 499 -4.05 -22.12 6.34
CA SER A 499 -2.94 -21.41 6.98
C SER A 499 -2.87 -21.77 8.44
N ILE A 500 -1.87 -22.54 8.86
CA ILE A 500 -1.75 -22.91 10.27
C ILE A 500 -0.39 -22.56 10.83
N LYS A 501 -0.40 -21.85 11.95
CA LYS A 501 0.79 -21.39 12.66
C LYS A 501 0.99 -22.17 13.95
N ASN A 502 2.24 -22.53 14.25
CA ASN A 502 2.63 -23.26 15.48
C ASN A 502 1.87 -24.57 15.74
N PHE A 503 1.52 -25.32 14.69
CA PHE A 503 0.72 -26.54 14.79
C PHE A 503 1.33 -27.70 14.01
N ASP A 504 0.98 -28.92 14.38
CA ASP A 504 1.33 -30.12 13.61
C ASP A 504 0.32 -30.36 12.49
N MET A 505 0.76 -30.21 11.23
CA MET A 505 -0.11 -30.36 10.06
C MET A 505 -0.49 -31.81 9.75
N SER A 506 0.00 -32.79 10.52
CA SER A 506 -0.20 -34.22 10.27
C SER A 506 -1.68 -34.61 10.12
N VAL A 507 -2.58 -34.05 10.93
CA VAL A 507 -4.03 -34.34 10.83
C VAL A 507 -4.61 -33.97 9.46
N PHE A 508 -4.17 -32.84 8.88
CA PHE A 508 -4.64 -32.38 7.56
C PHE A 508 -4.02 -33.17 6.40
N SER A 509 -2.85 -33.76 6.60
CA SER A 509 -2.23 -34.66 5.62
C SER A 509 -2.96 -35.99 5.47
N GLN A 510 -3.78 -36.37 6.46
CA GLN A 510 -4.62 -37.57 6.43
C GLN A 510 -6.03 -37.30 5.89
N MET A 511 -6.42 -36.03 5.73
CA MET A 511 -7.69 -35.63 5.10
C MET A 511 -7.55 -35.48 3.59
N GLN A 512 -8.62 -35.65 2.82
CA GLN A 512 -8.57 -35.57 1.35
C GLN A 512 -8.46 -34.12 0.81
N LEU A 513 -9.10 -33.16 1.48
CA LEU A 513 -9.09 -31.72 1.16
C LEU A 513 -9.20 -31.37 -0.34
N PRO A 514 -10.15 -31.93 -1.11
CA PRO A 514 -10.11 -31.95 -2.59
C PRO A 514 -10.01 -30.57 -3.25
N SER A 515 -10.52 -29.51 -2.60
CA SER A 515 -10.54 -28.14 -3.13
C SER A 515 -9.30 -27.30 -2.78
N LEU A 516 -8.35 -27.86 -2.03
CA LEU A 516 -7.22 -27.10 -1.48
C LEU A 516 -6.28 -26.63 -2.59
N ARG A 517 -6.16 -25.30 -2.75
CA ARG A 517 -5.33 -24.67 -3.78
C ARG A 517 -4.37 -23.61 -3.24
N HIS A 518 -4.60 -23.10 -2.05
CA HIS A 518 -3.75 -22.12 -1.40
C HIS A 518 -3.31 -22.65 -0.03
N LEU A 519 -2.01 -22.76 0.18
CA LEU A 519 -1.42 -23.19 1.44
C LEU A 519 -0.49 -22.09 1.96
N ALA A 520 -0.68 -21.66 3.22
CA ALA A 520 0.27 -20.85 3.94
C ALA A 520 0.98 -21.70 5.00
N ILE A 521 2.30 -21.77 4.92
CA ILE A 521 3.14 -22.51 5.86
C ILE A 521 4.07 -21.58 6.62
N GLN A 522 4.25 -21.88 7.91
CA GLN A 522 5.35 -21.35 8.69
C GLN A 522 6.48 -22.38 8.69
N THR A 523 7.70 -21.92 8.48
CA THR A 523 8.89 -22.70 8.09
C THR A 523 9.38 -23.71 9.14
N ARG A 524 8.72 -23.79 10.29
CA ARG A 524 9.09 -24.67 11.42
C ARG A 524 7.99 -25.64 11.83
N GLY A 525 6.89 -25.71 11.07
CA GLY A 525 5.78 -26.61 11.39
C GLY A 525 6.13 -28.07 11.15
N LYS A 526 5.94 -28.93 12.16
CA LYS A 526 5.93 -30.39 11.95
C LYS A 526 4.80 -30.76 10.98
N GLY A 527 5.04 -31.74 10.11
CA GLY A 527 4.03 -32.24 9.16
C GLY A 527 3.86 -31.43 7.87
N ALA A 528 4.57 -30.31 7.67
CA ALA A 528 4.48 -29.53 6.44
C ALA A 528 4.91 -30.34 5.20
N SER A 529 6.00 -31.11 5.30
CA SER A 529 6.46 -32.03 4.24
C SER A 529 5.43 -33.11 3.93
N MET A 530 4.82 -33.72 4.97
CA MET A 530 3.77 -34.73 4.81
C MET A 530 2.55 -34.13 4.10
N LEU A 531 2.11 -32.94 4.51
CA LEU A 531 1.02 -32.23 3.85
C LEU A 531 1.33 -31.91 2.38
N MET A 532 2.55 -31.44 2.09
CA MET A 532 3.00 -31.17 0.73
C MET A 532 3.12 -32.44 -0.11
N SER A 533 3.49 -33.57 0.49
CA SER A 533 3.54 -34.85 -0.21
C SER A 533 2.13 -35.35 -0.59
N THR A 534 1.15 -35.19 0.29
CA THR A 534 -0.24 -35.60 0.01
C THR A 534 -0.94 -34.63 -0.94
N HIS A 535 -0.77 -33.32 -0.73
CA HIS A 535 -1.62 -32.28 -1.34
C HIS A 535 -0.88 -31.37 -2.32
N GLY A 536 0.44 -31.47 -2.44
CA GLY A 536 1.27 -30.51 -3.19
C GLY A 536 0.97 -30.45 -4.68
N SER A 537 0.36 -31.48 -5.27
CA SER A 537 0.01 -31.53 -6.70
C SER A 537 -1.15 -30.60 -7.09
N LYS A 538 -2.02 -30.22 -6.14
CA LYS A 538 -3.16 -29.30 -6.36
C LYS A 538 -2.90 -27.86 -5.89
N ILE A 539 -1.83 -27.63 -5.13
CA ILE A 539 -1.49 -26.29 -4.63
C ILE A 539 -1.09 -25.38 -5.81
N GLN A 540 -1.81 -24.27 -5.94
CA GLN A 540 -1.58 -23.21 -6.91
C GLN A 540 -0.87 -22.00 -6.29
N HIS A 541 -1.13 -21.72 -5.01
CA HIS A 541 -0.53 -20.62 -4.28
C HIS A 541 0.12 -21.13 -3.00
N LEU A 542 1.42 -20.88 -2.84
CA LEU A 542 2.17 -21.22 -1.64
C LEU A 542 2.61 -19.94 -0.94
N GLU A 543 2.06 -19.68 0.24
CA GLU A 543 2.49 -18.60 1.12
C GLU A 543 3.50 -19.13 2.14
N VAL A 544 4.69 -18.54 2.19
CA VAL A 544 5.75 -18.89 3.12
C VAL A 544 5.90 -17.74 4.10
N GLU A 545 5.38 -17.95 5.31
CA GLU A 545 5.45 -16.98 6.38
C GLU A 545 6.77 -17.11 7.15
N HIS A 546 7.35 -15.98 7.54
CA HIS A 546 8.63 -15.96 8.26
C HIS A 546 9.68 -16.77 7.53
N ALA A 547 9.79 -16.56 6.21
CA ALA A 547 10.79 -17.22 5.38
C ALA A 547 12.20 -16.98 5.96
N THR A 548 12.64 -17.91 6.79
CA THR A 548 13.99 -17.96 7.35
C THR A 548 14.91 -18.57 6.31
N ILE A 549 16.20 -18.39 6.52
CA ILE A 549 17.27 -19.08 5.80
C ILE A 549 16.99 -20.59 5.67
N ASP A 550 16.52 -21.22 6.75
CA ASP A 550 16.24 -22.66 6.79
C ASP A 550 15.15 -23.05 5.79
N ALA A 551 14.09 -22.23 5.67
CA ALA A 551 12.99 -22.46 4.74
C ALA A 551 13.38 -22.38 3.28
N ALA A 552 14.24 -21.40 2.98
CA ALA A 552 14.82 -21.24 1.66
C ALA A 552 15.67 -22.45 1.30
N SER A 553 16.33 -23.06 2.29
CA SER A 553 17.13 -24.28 2.14
C SER A 553 16.26 -25.53 1.95
N ASP A 554 15.20 -25.68 2.75
CA ASP A 554 14.24 -26.79 2.62
C ASP A 554 13.53 -26.77 1.27
N LEU A 555 13.10 -25.58 0.82
CA LEU A 555 12.50 -25.39 -0.50
C LEU A 555 13.49 -25.50 -1.66
N SER A 556 14.81 -25.42 -1.44
CA SER A 556 15.79 -25.40 -2.54
C SER A 556 16.63 -26.67 -2.69
N GLY A 557 16.80 -27.48 -1.63
CA GLY A 557 17.86 -28.50 -1.62
C GLY A 557 17.45 -29.94 -1.33
N ARG A 558 16.36 -30.22 -0.62
CA ARG A 558 15.92 -31.60 -0.37
C ARG A 558 14.59 -31.92 -1.02
N ASP A 559 13.56 -31.13 -0.77
CA ASP A 559 12.23 -31.41 -1.33
C ASP A 559 12.15 -31.20 -2.86
N LEU A 560 12.94 -30.27 -3.42
CA LEU A 560 13.04 -30.12 -4.87
C LEU A 560 13.90 -31.21 -5.53
N GLU A 561 14.92 -31.73 -4.83
CA GLU A 561 15.78 -32.80 -5.35
C GLU A 561 15.12 -34.18 -5.22
N ASP A 562 14.30 -34.38 -4.18
CA ASP A 562 13.53 -35.60 -3.93
C ASP A 562 12.33 -35.79 -4.88
N GLY A 563 12.21 -34.95 -5.92
CA GLY A 563 11.35 -35.21 -7.08
C GLY A 563 9.90 -34.77 -6.93
N PHE A 564 9.56 -33.92 -5.94
CA PHE A 564 8.22 -33.34 -5.85
C PHE A 564 7.95 -32.38 -7.02
N LYS A 565 7.31 -32.92 -8.07
CA LYS A 565 6.82 -32.14 -9.21
C LYS A 565 5.54 -31.43 -8.81
N HIS A 566 5.62 -30.15 -8.47
CA HIS A 566 4.44 -29.31 -8.25
C HIS A 566 3.93 -28.76 -9.58
N ALA A 567 3.22 -29.62 -10.33
CA ALA A 567 2.69 -29.28 -11.65
C ALA A 567 1.66 -28.14 -11.65
N SER A 568 1.11 -27.76 -10.49
CA SER A 568 0.06 -26.75 -10.35
C SER A 568 0.52 -25.43 -9.72
N LEU A 569 1.74 -25.34 -9.15
CA LEU A 569 2.16 -24.18 -8.36
C LEU A 569 2.43 -22.95 -9.24
N GLN A 570 1.55 -21.96 -9.19
CA GLN A 570 1.59 -20.74 -10.03
C GLN A 570 2.18 -19.53 -9.31
N THR A 571 2.00 -19.44 -8.00
CA THR A 571 2.43 -18.27 -7.21
C THR A 571 3.11 -18.69 -5.91
N ILE A 572 4.25 -18.10 -5.61
CA ILE A 572 4.89 -18.15 -4.30
C ILE A 572 4.75 -16.78 -3.63
N ILE A 573 4.24 -16.73 -2.40
CA ILE A 573 4.03 -15.50 -1.64
C ILE A 573 4.95 -15.53 -0.42
N LEU A 574 5.87 -14.59 -0.32
CA LEU A 574 6.80 -14.45 0.81
C LEU A 574 6.27 -13.37 1.77
N THR A 575 6.03 -13.73 3.04
CA THR A 575 5.45 -12.81 4.04
C THR A 575 6.26 -12.72 5.33
N ASN A 576 6.06 -11.61 6.08
CA ASN A 576 6.74 -11.31 7.34
C ASN A 576 8.27 -11.42 7.28
N PHE A 577 8.85 -10.93 6.19
CA PHE A 577 10.29 -10.80 6.06
C PHE A 577 10.79 -9.64 6.92
N VAL A 578 11.55 -9.95 7.97
CA VAL A 578 12.26 -8.93 8.75
C VAL A 578 13.49 -8.53 7.96
N MET A 579 13.48 -7.34 7.35
CA MET A 579 14.73 -6.68 6.94
C MET A 579 15.50 -6.32 8.21
N MET A 580 16.17 -7.31 8.82
CA MET A 580 17.07 -7.05 9.93
C MET A 580 18.17 -6.12 9.42
N GLY A 581 18.46 -5.09 10.20
CA GLY A 581 19.42 -4.04 9.84
C GLY A 581 20.80 -4.58 9.43
N LEU A 582 21.61 -3.67 8.88
CA LEU A 582 22.87 -3.83 8.14
C LEU A 582 23.88 -4.91 8.63
N GLN A 583 23.80 -5.40 9.87
CA GLN A 583 24.74 -6.38 10.42
C GLN A 583 24.41 -7.87 10.14
N GLY A 584 23.21 -8.22 9.69
CA GLY A 584 22.85 -9.61 9.30
C GLY A 584 22.56 -9.82 7.81
N GLN A 585 22.68 -8.77 6.99
CA GLN A 585 22.15 -8.77 5.64
C GLN A 585 22.89 -9.72 4.70
N LYS A 586 24.24 -9.80 4.79
CA LYS A 586 25.06 -10.57 3.84
C LYS A 586 24.83 -12.08 3.89
N GLU A 587 24.61 -12.66 5.06
CA GLU A 587 24.34 -14.10 5.17
C GLU A 587 22.95 -14.44 4.66
N ASN A 588 21.95 -13.61 5.00
CA ASN A 588 20.61 -13.75 4.44
C ASN A 588 20.64 -13.66 2.90
N ASP A 589 21.38 -12.69 2.34
CA ASP A 589 21.51 -12.51 0.90
C ASP A 589 22.08 -13.76 0.20
N LYS A 590 23.02 -14.48 0.83
CA LYS A 590 23.57 -15.73 0.27
C LYS A 590 22.51 -16.83 0.18
N HIS A 591 21.69 -17.02 1.20
CA HIS A 591 20.67 -18.07 1.22
C HIS A 591 19.53 -17.77 0.24
N TRP A 592 19.10 -16.51 0.15
CA TRP A 592 18.14 -16.10 -0.86
C TRP A 592 18.70 -16.23 -2.27
N ALA A 593 19.95 -15.83 -2.49
CA ALA A 593 20.60 -16.05 -3.77
C ALA A 593 20.66 -17.54 -4.13
N ALA A 594 20.94 -18.43 -3.16
CA ALA A 594 20.91 -19.87 -3.37
C ALA A 594 19.50 -20.35 -3.74
N PHE A 595 18.47 -19.93 -3.00
CA PHE A 595 17.07 -20.27 -3.27
C PHE A 595 16.61 -19.82 -4.66
N PHE A 596 16.84 -18.55 -5.03
CA PHE A 596 16.44 -18.06 -6.34
C PHE A 596 17.23 -18.71 -7.48
N ARG A 597 18.52 -19.02 -7.28
CA ARG A 597 19.30 -19.81 -8.26
C ARG A 597 18.76 -21.23 -8.41
N ALA A 598 18.37 -21.88 -7.31
CA ALA A 598 17.75 -23.19 -7.34
C ALA A 598 16.41 -23.16 -8.07
N LEU A 599 15.56 -22.16 -7.80
CA LEU A 599 14.30 -21.96 -8.52
C LEU A 599 14.51 -21.77 -10.04
N VAL A 600 15.50 -20.97 -10.44
CA VAL A 600 15.81 -20.78 -11.87
C VAL A 600 16.28 -22.08 -12.52
N LYS A 601 17.06 -22.91 -11.83
CA LYS A 601 17.54 -24.18 -12.37
C LYS A 601 16.47 -25.27 -12.36
N SER A 602 15.50 -25.19 -11.44
CA SER A 602 14.48 -26.20 -11.25
C SER A 602 13.58 -26.37 -12.47
N GLN A 603 13.39 -27.62 -12.88
CA GLN A 603 12.36 -28.01 -13.86
C GLN A 603 11.07 -28.48 -13.17
N HIS A 604 11.04 -28.50 -11.83
CA HIS A 604 9.96 -29.08 -11.03
C HIS A 604 8.75 -28.14 -10.87
N LEU A 605 8.90 -26.86 -11.24
CA LEU A 605 7.86 -25.82 -11.14
C LEU A 605 7.52 -25.22 -12.51
N PRO A 606 7.07 -26.04 -13.49
CA PRO A 606 6.93 -25.60 -14.88
C PRO A 606 5.84 -24.54 -15.11
N VAL A 607 4.90 -24.38 -14.16
CA VAL A 607 3.79 -23.41 -14.25
C VAL A 607 3.95 -22.22 -13.31
N LEU A 608 5.09 -22.08 -12.62
CA LEU A 608 5.35 -20.93 -11.74
C LEU A 608 5.41 -19.66 -12.58
N ARG A 609 4.58 -18.67 -12.22
CA ARG A 609 4.44 -17.39 -12.96
C ARG A 609 4.78 -16.18 -12.12
N GLU A 610 4.59 -16.26 -10.80
CA GLU A 610 4.73 -15.10 -9.92
C GLU A 610 5.40 -15.46 -8.59
N ILE A 611 6.30 -14.60 -8.13
CA ILE A 611 6.81 -14.57 -6.77
C ILE A 611 6.47 -13.20 -6.17
N ARG A 612 5.62 -13.18 -5.14
CA ARG A 612 5.15 -11.95 -4.49
C ARG A 612 5.79 -11.78 -3.13
N ILE A 613 6.34 -10.60 -2.85
CA ILE A 613 7.00 -10.31 -1.56
C ILE A 613 6.17 -9.26 -0.80
N ARG A 614 5.38 -9.69 0.19
CA ARG A 614 4.39 -8.80 0.86
C ARG A 614 4.99 -7.73 1.76
N THR A 615 6.26 -7.82 2.12
CA THR A 615 6.93 -6.87 3.02
C THR A 615 7.92 -5.96 2.29
N PHE A 616 8.03 -6.11 0.97
CA PHE A 616 8.99 -5.39 0.16
C PHE A 616 8.29 -4.38 -0.74
N GLU A 617 8.96 -3.27 -1.01
CA GLU A 617 8.59 -2.31 -2.03
C GLU A 617 9.79 -2.14 -2.96
N TRP A 618 9.55 -2.08 -4.28
CA TRP A 618 10.66 -1.90 -5.21
C TRP A 618 11.44 -0.62 -4.90
N PRO A 619 12.79 -0.67 -4.86
CA PRO A 619 13.59 0.54 -4.78
C PRO A 619 13.28 1.42 -5.97
N THR A 620 13.13 2.71 -5.72
CA THR A 620 12.62 3.64 -6.72
C THR A 620 13.74 4.50 -7.32
N ILE A 621 14.92 4.44 -6.72
CA ILE A 621 16.07 5.31 -7.00
C ILE A 621 17.21 4.44 -7.51
N GLU A 622 17.93 4.91 -8.54
CA GLU A 622 18.95 4.12 -9.25
C GLU A 622 19.99 3.48 -8.32
N ARG A 623 20.47 4.22 -7.31
CA ARG A 623 21.42 3.68 -6.33
C ARG A 623 20.85 2.55 -5.49
N GLU A 624 19.61 2.70 -5.02
CA GLU A 624 18.94 1.66 -4.24
C GLU A 624 18.70 0.43 -5.11
N ILE A 625 18.29 0.64 -6.36
CA ILE A 625 18.13 -0.42 -7.38
C ILE A 625 19.44 -1.20 -7.54
N LEU A 626 20.58 -0.51 -7.71
CA LEU A 626 21.90 -1.13 -7.88
C LEU A 626 22.39 -1.89 -6.63
N LYS A 627 21.91 -1.52 -5.44
CA LYS A 627 22.30 -2.16 -4.17
C LYS A 627 21.32 -3.23 -3.73
N CYS A 628 20.15 -3.32 -4.35
CA CYS A 628 19.08 -4.18 -3.90
C CYS A 628 19.23 -5.56 -4.54
N PRO A 629 19.59 -6.61 -3.77
CA PRO A 629 19.75 -7.95 -4.32
C PRO A 629 18.43 -8.49 -4.92
N TRP A 630 17.28 -8.04 -4.43
CA TRP A 630 15.97 -8.39 -4.99
C TRP A 630 15.79 -7.95 -6.44
N VAL A 631 16.42 -6.87 -6.87
CA VAL A 631 16.39 -6.44 -8.27
C VAL A 631 17.16 -7.43 -9.14
N GLU A 632 18.34 -7.86 -8.71
CA GLU A 632 19.13 -8.88 -9.41
C GLU A 632 18.33 -10.18 -9.55
N TRP A 633 17.71 -10.65 -8.46
CA TRP A 633 16.88 -11.85 -8.49
C TRP A 633 15.63 -11.67 -9.35
N ALA A 634 15.02 -10.48 -9.36
CA ALA A 634 13.87 -10.20 -10.23
C ALA A 634 14.24 -10.20 -11.71
N GLU A 635 15.41 -9.65 -12.09
CA GLU A 635 15.92 -9.77 -13.46
C GLU A 635 16.20 -11.23 -13.82
N MET A 636 16.81 -12.00 -12.91
CA MET A 636 17.07 -13.43 -13.09
C MET A 636 15.78 -14.28 -13.22
N MET A 637 14.75 -14.00 -12.43
CA MET A 637 13.44 -14.66 -12.55
C MET A 637 12.75 -14.31 -13.87
N LEU A 638 12.87 -13.05 -14.31
CA LEU A 638 12.24 -12.57 -15.54
C LEU A 638 12.80 -13.29 -16.78
N GLU A 639 14.07 -13.68 -16.78
CA GLU A 639 14.68 -14.52 -17.84
C GLU A 639 13.99 -15.89 -17.99
N ARG A 640 13.33 -16.38 -16.93
CA ARG A 640 12.50 -17.59 -16.93
C ARG A 640 11.01 -17.32 -17.15
N GLY A 641 10.62 -16.07 -17.40
CA GLY A 641 9.21 -15.68 -17.52
C GLY A 641 8.47 -15.61 -16.17
N ILE A 642 9.19 -15.69 -15.05
CA ILE A 642 8.62 -15.60 -13.70
C ILE A 642 8.67 -14.13 -13.27
N LYS A 643 7.51 -13.58 -12.91
CA LYS A 643 7.39 -12.19 -12.43
C LYS A 643 7.68 -12.12 -10.95
N MET A 644 8.50 -11.16 -10.52
CA MET A 644 8.57 -10.79 -9.12
C MET A 644 7.72 -9.54 -8.86
N THR A 645 6.86 -9.58 -7.85
CA THR A 645 6.00 -8.44 -7.49
C THR A 645 6.24 -8.01 -6.05
N ASP A 646 6.12 -6.71 -5.81
CA ASP A 646 6.20 -6.13 -4.46
C ASP A 646 4.90 -6.32 -3.65
N ARG A 647 4.86 -5.71 -2.46
CA ARG A 647 3.68 -5.71 -1.57
C ARG A 647 2.40 -5.24 -2.24
N ALA A 648 2.49 -4.29 -3.17
CA ALA A 648 1.35 -3.74 -3.87
C ALA A 648 0.95 -4.58 -5.10
N GLY A 649 1.63 -5.70 -5.36
CA GLY A 649 1.47 -6.49 -6.57
C GLY A 649 2.11 -5.83 -7.80
N THR A 650 2.98 -4.84 -7.61
CA THR A 650 3.66 -4.18 -8.72
C THR A 650 4.79 -5.06 -9.21
N GLU A 651 4.80 -5.43 -10.49
CA GLU A 651 5.89 -6.20 -11.10
C GLU A 651 7.18 -5.38 -11.22
N TRP A 652 8.33 -6.02 -11.02
CA TRP A 652 9.61 -5.42 -11.40
C TRP A 652 9.66 -5.24 -12.91
N ARG A 653 10.07 -4.04 -13.34
CA ARG A 653 10.34 -3.74 -14.75
C ARG A 653 11.79 -3.30 -14.87
N PRO A 654 12.62 -4.03 -15.62
CA PRO A 654 14.01 -3.63 -15.87
C PRO A 654 14.07 -2.17 -16.35
N LYS A 655 14.97 -1.41 -15.75
CA LYS A 655 15.17 0.01 -16.10
C LYS A 655 16.19 0.11 -17.24
N LEU A 656 16.11 1.20 -17.99
CA LEU A 656 17.10 1.52 -19.01
C LEU A 656 18.50 1.54 -18.37
N LYS A 657 19.44 0.75 -18.89
CA LYS A 657 20.84 0.74 -18.44
C LYS A 657 21.62 1.78 -19.24
N ALA A 658 22.43 2.60 -18.57
CA ALA A 658 23.28 3.56 -19.25
C ALA A 658 24.30 2.83 -20.12
N SER A 659 24.53 3.29 -21.35
CA SER A 659 25.57 2.72 -22.20
C SER A 659 26.93 2.96 -21.53
N ARG A 660 27.69 1.88 -21.32
CA ARG A 660 29.11 1.97 -20.97
C ARG A 660 29.81 2.54 -22.20
N ARG A 661 30.12 3.83 -22.19
CA ARG A 661 30.94 4.49 -23.21
C ARG A 661 32.19 5.01 -22.55
#